data_AF-A0A9D9KB24-F1
#
_entry.id   AF-A0A9D9KB24-F1
#
_cell.length_a   1.000
_cell.length_b   1.000
_cell.length_c   1.000
_cell.angle_alpha   90.00
_cell.angle_beta   90.00
_cell.angle_gamma   90.00
#
_symmetry.space_group_name_H-M   'P 1'
#
loop_
_entity.id
_entity.type
_entity.pdbx_description
1 polymer ?
#
loop_
_entity_poly.entity_id
_entity_poly.type
_entity_poly.pdbx_seq_one_letter_code
_entity_poly.pdbx_strand_id
1 'polypeptide(L)'
;MSLNRRNVRSTSHGEPKPPLDRDNGAEQHREAALSPDRQTTSRQSSQTRRRSSSKTSRSNSSKREWQIPVWQIWAVLLGLGAIGTGITATALLLRLPTVPNCPAIFWPTASASMRLYCGQLAANKKTVDDLLEAIELVNKLPADHELRPAIDRHLEEWTQELLDLAEKSFQQGKLVEAIDTARRIPTHTLPPQSRRALDGSIEERIDAWKVLWAEAEEIYETIETHLKNRRWGEAFRAATNLLEVGNEYWETTKYQEITQRVQQAREDTNKLAKAQNLANRGDVDGILEAVAIAEQIGLESPAYSLAQESLEDYGRQLLGLAEAALEARNLTEAISIARRVPASTQQKDEARDFVTLARARFLAWQPTVNNLENAIEQAQKLEIDSPLYNEAQQLIGQWRQGIDQVAILNRARNFARTGSVADLTAAIAQAELISTSTPLYDEAQQEIDRWRDRLETSEDRPILRRAQELARQGNLAAAISQASQIDRSRALYDEAQQWIYQWRQQVARRQDLPILARARQIANAGNFNDAIATAQQIPSSSPLYDEAQQQIAEWSGRMRDRDLLDEAYEIAQGGSPEAIEAAIRTANGVSSYGSWRGEADRVIRDWGWQLVNLAQQQAPSNPNRAIEIAERVPSYTEAYAEAQRLIREWDGQLNPPEPPESIEPNPEEDVMREWQAPIDDLGTIDDLGTIETQSINSVHQRSVDRSRSR
;
A
#
# COMPACT_ATOMS: atom_id res chain seq x y z
N MET A 1 54.68 37.79 10.91
CA MET A 1 56.11 37.79 11.35
C MET A 1 56.46 36.39 11.85
N SER A 2 57.75 36.01 11.80
CA SER A 2 58.45 34.87 12.50
C SER A 2 57.61 33.71 13.08
N LEU A 3 57.73 32.43 12.66
CA LEU A 3 58.91 31.52 12.61
C LEU A 3 59.64 31.22 13.93
N ASN A 4 59.44 30.02 14.49
CA ASN A 4 60.46 29.03 14.98
C ASN A 4 59.76 27.90 15.77
N ARG A 5 59.96 26.59 15.54
CA ARG A 5 61.15 25.67 15.51
C ARG A 5 61.43 24.96 16.85
N ARG A 6 61.24 23.62 16.85
CA ARG A 6 61.96 22.50 17.54
C ARG A 6 60.94 21.35 17.67
N ASN A 7 61.07 20.14 17.12
CA ASN A 7 62.18 19.32 16.59
C ASN A 7 63.06 18.64 17.67
N VAL A 8 62.84 17.34 17.86
CA VAL A 8 63.66 16.35 18.60
C VAL A 8 63.68 15.05 17.77
N ARG A 9 64.78 14.29 17.78
CA ARG A 9 65.08 13.24 16.78
C ARG A 9 66.07 12.18 17.29
N SER A 10 65.71 10.90 17.29
CA SER A 10 66.64 9.73 17.28
C SER A 10 65.85 8.39 17.24
N THR A 11 65.88 7.60 16.15
CA THR A 11 66.59 6.30 15.96
C THR A 11 65.97 5.07 16.70
N SER A 12 66.00 3.82 16.18
CA SER A 12 66.75 3.21 15.06
C SER A 12 66.02 2.01 14.36
N HIS A 13 66.54 1.62 13.19
CA HIS A 13 66.27 0.47 12.29
C HIS A 13 65.76 -0.88 12.84
N GLY A 14 65.11 -1.67 11.96
CA GLY A 14 64.99 -3.14 12.07
C GLY A 14 64.09 -3.84 11.02
N GLU A 15 64.63 -4.25 9.87
CA GLU A 15 64.00 -5.08 8.82
C GLU A 15 65.03 -6.10 8.26
N PRO A 16 64.66 -7.19 7.53
CA PRO A 16 63.47 -8.05 7.63
C PRO A 16 63.75 -9.58 7.39
N LYS A 17 62.68 -10.40 7.31
CA LYS A 17 62.48 -11.73 6.63
C LYS A 17 62.68 -13.10 7.39
N PRO A 18 61.91 -14.17 7.01
CA PRO A 18 61.89 -15.54 7.61
C PRO A 18 62.61 -16.59 6.69
N PRO A 19 62.62 -17.97 6.85
CA PRO A 19 61.44 -18.91 6.87
C PRO A 19 61.60 -20.29 7.60
N LEU A 20 60.64 -21.22 7.37
CA LEU A 20 60.68 -22.72 7.30
C LEU A 20 60.09 -23.67 8.40
N ASP A 21 59.08 -24.44 7.95
CA ASP A 21 58.78 -25.90 8.06
C ASP A 21 58.65 -26.72 9.38
N ARG A 22 57.56 -27.54 9.40
CA ARG A 22 57.35 -28.87 10.04
C ARG A 22 57.22 -28.95 11.60
N ASP A 23 56.63 -30.00 12.22
CA ASP A 23 56.25 -31.35 11.74
C ASP A 23 55.00 -32.00 12.43
N ASN A 24 54.54 -33.12 11.85
CA ASN A 24 53.63 -34.23 12.25
C ASN A 24 52.88 -34.36 13.62
N GLY A 25 51.70 -35.03 13.57
CA GLY A 25 51.01 -35.71 14.70
C GLY A 25 49.68 -36.40 14.26
N ALA A 26 49.35 -37.62 14.74
CA ALA A 26 48.17 -38.39 14.26
C ALA A 26 47.69 -39.55 15.20
N GLU A 27 46.38 -39.85 15.18
CA GLU A 27 45.64 -41.10 15.58
C GLU A 27 44.13 -40.86 15.24
N GLN A 28 43.22 -41.74 14.74
CA GLN A 28 42.95 -43.20 14.67
C GLN A 28 41.83 -43.74 15.60
N HIS A 29 41.17 -44.84 15.15
CA HIS A 29 39.93 -45.56 15.60
C HIS A 29 38.64 -45.14 14.84
N ARG A 30 37.89 -46.02 14.13
CA ARG A 30 37.13 -47.28 14.45
C ARG A 30 35.90 -47.04 15.35
N GLU A 31 34.72 -47.67 15.16
CA GLU A 31 34.41 -48.93 14.46
C GLU A 31 32.96 -49.05 13.86
N ALA A 32 32.56 -50.27 13.51
CA ALA A 32 31.31 -50.78 12.89
C ALA A 32 30.01 -50.61 13.73
N ALA A 33 28.78 -51.01 13.33
CA ALA A 33 28.02 -51.15 12.06
C ALA A 33 26.62 -51.74 12.38
N LEU A 34 25.57 -51.59 11.53
CA LEU A 34 24.45 -52.55 11.32
C LEU A 34 23.34 -52.02 10.38
N SER A 35 22.58 -52.95 9.80
CA SER A 35 21.36 -52.82 8.95
C SER A 35 20.35 -53.92 9.40
N PRO A 36 19.20 -54.22 8.74
CA PRO A 36 18.53 -53.63 7.56
C PRO A 36 16.98 -53.46 7.71
N ASP A 37 16.27 -53.02 6.64
CA ASP A 37 15.26 -53.87 5.97
C ASP A 37 14.87 -53.38 4.54
N ARG A 38 13.91 -54.08 3.92
CA ARG A 38 13.36 -54.13 2.55
C ARG A 38 12.34 -53.00 2.19
N GLN A 39 11.85 -52.78 0.95
CA GLN A 39 12.08 -53.38 -0.39
C GLN A 39 11.63 -52.45 -1.56
N THR A 40 12.22 -52.65 -2.76
CA THR A 40 11.69 -52.44 -4.14
C THR A 40 10.53 -51.45 -4.41
N THR A 41 10.61 -50.58 -5.42
CA THR A 41 10.60 -50.98 -6.86
C THR A 41 11.31 -49.95 -7.78
N SER A 42 11.37 -50.23 -9.10
CA SER A 42 12.33 -49.63 -10.04
C SER A 42 11.72 -48.75 -11.14
N ARG A 43 12.51 -47.76 -11.61
CA ARG A 43 12.71 -47.51 -13.05
C ARG A 43 13.96 -46.67 -13.35
N GLN A 44 14.49 -46.82 -14.56
CA GLN A 44 15.61 -46.05 -15.13
C GLN A 44 15.17 -44.61 -15.53
N SER A 45 16.05 -43.63 -15.77
CA SER A 45 17.53 -43.60 -15.76
C SER A 45 18.02 -42.19 -15.40
N SER A 46 19.04 -42.08 -14.54
CA SER A 46 19.54 -40.80 -14.02
C SER A 46 20.43 -40.03 -15.01
N GLN A 47 20.29 -38.71 -15.03
CA GLN A 47 21.21 -37.80 -15.71
C GLN A 47 22.38 -37.35 -14.80
N THR A 48 23.47 -36.92 -15.46
CA THR A 48 24.40 -35.83 -15.06
C THR A 48 25.39 -35.94 -13.88
N ARG A 49 26.63 -35.50 -14.19
CA ARG A 49 27.61 -34.76 -13.33
C ARG A 49 28.31 -35.61 -12.24
N ARG A 50 29.53 -35.31 -11.76
CA ARG A 50 30.58 -34.27 -12.00
C ARG A 50 31.93 -34.87 -11.47
N ARG A 51 33.17 -34.41 -11.73
CA ARG A 51 33.74 -33.25 -12.46
C ARG A 51 35.24 -33.53 -12.80
N SER A 52 35.76 -32.87 -13.85
CA SER A 52 37.16 -32.42 -14.05
C SER A 52 38.39 -33.36 -13.86
N SER A 53 39.12 -33.55 -14.99
CA SER A 53 40.59 -33.61 -15.10
C SER A 53 41.34 -34.88 -14.60
N SER A 54 42.47 -35.31 -15.17
CA SER A 54 43.33 -34.70 -16.20
C SER A 54 44.16 -35.71 -17.04
N LYS A 55 44.71 -35.22 -18.17
CA LYS A 55 45.95 -35.64 -18.87
C LYS A 55 46.07 -36.99 -19.61
N THR A 56 46.63 -36.85 -20.83
CA THR A 56 47.44 -37.80 -21.62
C THR A 56 46.87 -39.17 -22.00
N SER A 57 46.42 -39.27 -23.25
CA SER A 57 46.33 -40.54 -23.98
C SER A 57 47.72 -41.14 -24.22
N ARG A 58 47.91 -42.41 -23.87
CA ARG A 58 49.06 -43.24 -24.31
C ARG A 58 48.80 -44.74 -24.16
N SER A 59 47.85 -45.28 -24.93
CA SER A 59 47.64 -46.75 -25.03
C SER A 59 48.53 -47.36 -26.12
N ASN A 60 49.58 -48.06 -25.71
CA ASN A 60 50.43 -48.84 -26.61
C ASN A 60 49.79 -50.21 -26.93
N SER A 61 50.07 -50.82 -28.08
CA SER A 61 49.37 -52.02 -28.54
C SER A 61 49.88 -53.32 -27.90
N SER A 62 49.02 -54.01 -27.15
CA SER A 62 49.28 -55.37 -26.68
C SER A 62 49.02 -56.38 -27.80
N LYS A 63 50.09 -57.02 -28.29
CA LYS A 63 49.99 -58.10 -29.29
C LYS A 63 49.17 -59.28 -28.75
N ARG A 64 48.42 -59.94 -29.64
CA ARG A 64 47.84 -61.27 -29.40
C ARG A 64 48.16 -62.16 -30.58
N GLU A 65 49.05 -63.11 -30.38
CA GLU A 65 49.49 -64.04 -31.43
C GLU A 65 48.47 -65.17 -31.60
N TRP A 66 48.27 -65.61 -32.84
CA TRP A 66 47.48 -66.80 -33.17
C TRP A 66 48.16 -67.54 -34.32
N GLN A 67 48.40 -68.83 -34.15
CA GLN A 67 49.23 -69.64 -35.05
C GLN A 67 48.35 -70.44 -36.03
N ILE A 68 48.79 -70.54 -37.29
CA ILE A 68 48.11 -71.28 -38.35
C ILE A 68 49.09 -72.32 -38.94
N PRO A 69 48.71 -73.60 -39.10
CA PRO A 69 49.64 -74.67 -39.47
C PRO A 69 50.13 -74.62 -40.92
N VAL A 70 51.41 -74.94 -41.11
CA VAL A 70 52.22 -74.72 -42.32
C VAL A 70 51.76 -75.49 -43.57
N TRP A 71 50.90 -76.50 -43.44
CA TRP A 71 50.35 -77.32 -44.54
C TRP A 71 49.67 -76.48 -45.64
N GLN A 72 48.82 -75.51 -45.29
CA GLN A 72 47.94 -74.86 -46.28
C GLN A 72 48.63 -73.82 -47.18
N ILE A 73 49.88 -73.45 -46.88
CA ILE A 73 50.64 -72.45 -47.64
C ILE A 73 50.96 -72.96 -49.06
N TRP A 74 51.30 -74.24 -49.22
CA TRP A 74 51.73 -74.80 -50.51
C TRP A 74 50.58 -75.04 -51.50
N ALA A 75 49.35 -75.29 -51.02
CA ALA A 75 48.19 -75.50 -51.89
C ALA A 75 47.72 -74.20 -52.57
N VAL A 76 47.82 -73.06 -51.88
CA VAL A 76 47.42 -71.75 -52.42
C VAL A 76 48.44 -71.21 -53.43
N LEU A 77 49.74 -71.47 -53.20
CA LEU A 77 50.82 -71.00 -54.08
C LEU A 77 50.77 -71.56 -55.51
N LEU A 78 50.26 -72.77 -55.71
CA LEU A 78 50.14 -73.37 -57.05
C LEU A 78 48.85 -72.97 -57.80
N GLY A 79 47.80 -72.54 -57.10
CA GLY A 79 46.53 -72.14 -57.73
C GLY A 79 46.55 -70.73 -58.33
N LEU A 80 47.34 -69.80 -57.78
CA LEU A 80 47.32 -68.38 -58.17
C LEU A 80 48.23 -68.01 -59.35
N GLY A 81 49.02 -68.94 -59.87
CA GLY A 81 50.01 -68.66 -60.93
C GLY A 81 49.43 -68.29 -62.31
N ALA A 82 48.17 -68.65 -62.60
CA ALA A 82 47.60 -68.57 -63.95
C ALA A 82 46.66 -67.39 -64.22
N ILE A 83 46.28 -66.59 -63.21
CA ILE A 83 45.29 -65.51 -63.34
C ILE A 83 45.91 -64.11 -63.12
N GLY A 84 47.01 -64.01 -62.37
CA GLY A 84 47.62 -62.72 -62.00
C GLY A 84 48.14 -61.88 -63.16
N THR A 85 48.57 -62.50 -64.27
CA THR A 85 49.19 -61.82 -65.41
C THR A 85 48.23 -60.93 -66.21
N GLY A 86 46.95 -61.31 -66.31
CA GLY A 86 45.93 -60.53 -67.03
C GLY A 86 45.57 -59.22 -66.33
N ILE A 87 45.49 -59.24 -64.99
CA ILE A 87 45.13 -58.07 -64.18
C ILE A 87 46.30 -57.10 -64.07
N THR A 88 47.55 -57.59 -64.00
CA THR A 88 48.74 -56.71 -63.99
C THR A 88 48.93 -55.95 -65.31
N ALA A 89 48.55 -56.53 -66.45
CA ALA A 89 48.65 -55.88 -67.75
C ALA A 89 47.68 -54.69 -67.90
N THR A 90 46.42 -54.85 -67.47
CA THR A 90 45.42 -53.77 -67.50
C THR A 90 45.67 -52.72 -66.41
N ALA A 91 46.14 -53.12 -65.23
CA ALA A 91 46.54 -52.18 -64.18
C ALA A 91 47.73 -51.28 -64.59
N LEU A 92 48.62 -51.75 -65.49
CA LEU A 92 49.72 -50.93 -66.00
C LEU A 92 49.25 -49.91 -67.05
N LEU A 93 48.22 -50.22 -67.83
CA LEU A 93 47.62 -49.31 -68.83
C LEU A 93 46.70 -48.24 -68.21
N LEU A 94 46.11 -48.50 -67.05
CA LEU A 94 45.33 -47.51 -66.29
C LEU A 94 46.17 -46.72 -65.26
N ARG A 95 47.49 -46.94 -65.23
CA ARG A 95 48.39 -46.21 -64.35
C ARG A 95 48.73 -44.85 -64.96
N LEU A 96 47.87 -43.87 -64.68
CA LEU A 96 48.16 -42.45 -64.92
C LEU A 96 49.58 -42.10 -64.46
N PRO A 97 50.32 -41.24 -65.21
CA PRO A 97 51.70 -40.91 -64.89
C PRO A 97 51.77 -40.35 -63.47
N THR A 98 52.67 -40.90 -62.67
CA THR A 98 52.77 -40.57 -61.25
C THR A 98 53.01 -39.09 -61.04
N VAL A 99 52.09 -38.44 -60.31
CA VAL A 99 52.28 -37.10 -59.74
C VAL A 99 53.61 -37.09 -59.00
N PRO A 100 54.56 -36.21 -59.38
CA PRO A 100 55.90 -36.27 -58.81
C PRO A 100 55.90 -35.80 -57.35
N ASN A 101 56.69 -36.48 -56.52
CA ASN A 101 56.65 -36.33 -55.06
C ASN A 101 57.42 -35.07 -54.60
N CYS A 102 56.81 -33.89 -54.80
CA CYS A 102 57.39 -32.57 -54.52
C CYS A 102 58.22 -32.44 -53.21
N PRO A 103 57.77 -32.91 -52.03
CA PRO A 103 58.52 -32.75 -50.78
C PRO A 103 59.78 -33.64 -50.66
N ALA A 104 60.11 -34.47 -51.64
CA ALA A 104 61.23 -35.41 -51.61
C ALA A 104 62.36 -35.08 -52.64
N ILE A 105 62.41 -33.84 -53.12
CA ILE A 105 63.22 -33.46 -54.30
C ILE A 105 64.48 -32.69 -53.93
N PHE A 106 65.61 -33.07 -54.54
CA PHE A 106 66.85 -32.30 -54.48
C PHE A 106 66.79 -31.11 -55.45
N TRP A 107 66.32 -29.96 -54.96
CA TRP A 107 66.08 -28.74 -55.74
C TRP A 107 67.22 -28.27 -56.66
N PRO A 108 68.52 -28.41 -56.32
CA PRO A 108 69.62 -28.02 -57.21
C PRO A 108 69.63 -28.75 -58.57
N THR A 109 69.06 -29.96 -58.66
CA THR A 109 68.98 -30.74 -59.92
C THR A 109 67.55 -30.84 -60.48
N ALA A 110 66.58 -30.12 -59.91
CA ALA A 110 65.19 -30.12 -60.40
C ALA A 110 65.04 -29.21 -61.62
N SER A 111 64.38 -29.70 -62.69
CA SER A 111 64.13 -28.91 -63.91
C SER A 111 63.15 -27.75 -63.66
N ALA A 112 63.19 -26.73 -64.53
CA ALA A 112 62.33 -25.55 -64.40
C ALA A 112 60.83 -25.88 -64.46
N SER A 113 60.42 -26.76 -65.39
CA SER A 113 59.03 -27.27 -65.46
C SER A 113 58.61 -28.02 -64.19
N MET A 114 59.53 -28.74 -63.58
CA MET A 114 59.29 -29.49 -62.35
C MET A 114 59.17 -28.58 -61.12
N ARG A 115 60.00 -27.53 -61.03
CA ARG A 115 59.86 -26.48 -60.01
C ARG A 115 58.53 -25.74 -60.15
N LEU A 116 58.15 -25.36 -61.38
CA LEU A 116 56.89 -24.68 -61.64
C LEU A 116 55.68 -25.54 -61.26
N TYR A 117 55.69 -26.83 -61.61
CA TYR A 117 54.63 -27.77 -61.25
C TYR A 117 54.48 -27.92 -59.72
N CYS A 118 55.58 -28.03 -58.97
CA CYS A 118 55.51 -28.08 -57.51
C CYS A 118 55.12 -26.74 -56.88
N GLY A 119 55.52 -25.61 -57.47
CA GLY A 119 55.03 -24.29 -57.05
C GLY A 119 53.52 -24.18 -57.22
N GLN A 120 52.98 -24.58 -58.37
CA GLN A 120 51.53 -24.66 -58.60
C GLN A 120 50.84 -25.61 -57.59
N LEU A 121 51.46 -26.74 -57.23
CA LEU A 121 50.90 -27.68 -56.23
C LEU A 121 50.91 -27.10 -54.80
N ALA A 122 51.91 -26.29 -54.44
CA ALA A 122 51.95 -25.59 -53.16
C ALA A 122 50.92 -24.43 -53.14
N ALA A 123 50.92 -23.56 -54.15
CA ALA A 123 49.98 -22.46 -54.29
C ALA A 123 48.50 -22.91 -54.26
N ASN A 124 48.19 -24.07 -54.85
CA ASN A 124 46.83 -24.65 -54.81
C ASN A 124 46.29 -24.93 -53.39
N LYS A 125 47.13 -24.96 -52.34
CA LYS A 125 46.69 -25.04 -50.94
C LYS A 125 46.11 -23.72 -50.42
N LYS A 126 46.42 -22.58 -51.08
CA LYS A 126 45.96 -21.22 -50.77
C LYS A 126 46.17 -20.79 -49.31
N THR A 127 47.38 -21.01 -48.81
CA THR A 127 47.83 -20.48 -47.50
C THR A 127 49.00 -19.51 -47.71
N VAL A 128 49.24 -18.62 -46.75
CA VAL A 128 50.32 -17.62 -46.82
C VAL A 128 51.68 -18.29 -46.97
N ASP A 129 52.00 -19.28 -46.12
CA ASP A 129 53.31 -19.92 -46.14
C ASP A 129 53.51 -20.83 -47.37
N ASP A 130 52.45 -21.49 -47.85
CA ASP A 130 52.52 -22.33 -49.07
C ASP A 130 52.67 -21.51 -50.36
N LEU A 131 52.07 -20.31 -50.43
CA LEU A 131 52.24 -19.37 -51.54
C LEU A 131 53.64 -18.74 -51.52
N LEU A 132 54.18 -18.43 -50.34
CA LEU A 132 55.57 -17.98 -50.20
C LEU A 132 56.57 -19.09 -50.60
N GLU A 133 56.32 -20.35 -50.23
CA GLU A 133 57.11 -21.50 -50.71
C GLU A 133 57.03 -21.61 -52.25
N ALA A 134 55.83 -21.53 -52.83
CA ALA A 134 55.64 -21.58 -54.28
C ALA A 134 56.45 -20.51 -55.03
N ILE A 135 56.44 -19.27 -54.53
CA ILE A 135 57.22 -18.17 -55.09
C ILE A 135 58.72 -18.41 -54.94
N GLU A 136 59.20 -18.84 -53.77
CA GLU A 136 60.64 -19.05 -53.52
C GLU A 136 61.23 -20.19 -54.39
N LEU A 137 60.44 -21.24 -54.66
CA LEU A 137 60.84 -22.36 -55.51
C LEU A 137 61.03 -21.95 -56.97
N VAL A 138 60.19 -21.06 -57.49
CA VAL A 138 60.17 -20.67 -58.91
C VAL A 138 61.06 -19.45 -59.18
N ASN A 139 61.18 -18.51 -58.24
CA ASN A 139 62.06 -17.32 -58.36
C ASN A 139 63.55 -17.66 -58.54
N LYS A 140 63.99 -18.86 -58.12
CA LYS A 140 65.37 -19.37 -58.28
C LYS A 140 65.71 -19.84 -59.71
N LEU A 141 65.02 -19.30 -60.73
CA LEU A 141 65.22 -19.61 -62.14
C LEU A 141 65.73 -18.37 -62.91
N PRO A 142 66.68 -18.52 -63.85
CA PRO A 142 67.24 -17.40 -64.60
C PRO A 142 66.21 -16.57 -65.39
N ALA A 143 66.50 -15.30 -65.60
CA ALA A 143 65.61 -14.35 -66.29
C ALA A 143 65.54 -14.57 -67.82
N ASP A 144 66.52 -15.26 -68.39
CA ASP A 144 66.66 -15.64 -69.80
C ASP A 144 66.02 -17.00 -70.15
N HIS A 145 65.37 -17.65 -69.19
CA HIS A 145 64.78 -18.99 -69.35
C HIS A 145 63.47 -18.98 -70.15
N GLU A 146 63.28 -19.94 -71.08
CA GLU A 146 62.12 -20.01 -71.99
C GLU A 146 60.74 -19.93 -71.29
N LEU A 147 60.58 -20.58 -70.14
CA LEU A 147 59.35 -20.57 -69.35
C LEU A 147 59.10 -19.25 -68.58
N ARG A 148 59.99 -18.25 -68.64
CA ARG A 148 59.90 -17.01 -67.84
C ARG A 148 58.55 -16.29 -67.98
N PRO A 149 57.93 -16.13 -69.18
CA PRO A 149 56.63 -15.48 -69.30
C PRO A 149 55.43 -16.24 -68.69
N ALA A 150 55.58 -17.55 -68.44
CA ALA A 150 54.59 -18.33 -67.68
C ALA A 150 54.86 -18.25 -66.17
N ILE A 151 56.13 -18.21 -65.78
CA ILE A 151 56.58 -17.99 -64.41
C ILE A 151 56.12 -16.62 -63.89
N ASP A 152 56.36 -15.54 -64.64
CA ASP A 152 56.02 -14.17 -64.22
C ASP A 152 54.52 -14.02 -63.97
N ARG A 153 53.67 -14.61 -64.83
CA ARG A 153 52.21 -14.62 -64.62
C ARG A 153 51.82 -15.34 -63.33
N HIS A 154 52.40 -16.50 -63.04
CA HIS A 154 52.13 -17.22 -61.80
C HIS A 154 52.67 -16.50 -60.56
N LEU A 155 53.79 -15.77 -60.67
CA LEU A 155 54.27 -14.91 -59.60
C LEU A 155 53.32 -13.72 -59.36
N GLU A 156 52.79 -13.10 -60.42
CA GLU A 156 51.76 -12.05 -60.33
C GLU A 156 50.46 -12.59 -59.70
N GLU A 157 49.97 -13.74 -60.14
CA GLU A 157 48.81 -14.45 -59.56
C GLU A 157 49.02 -14.76 -58.07
N TRP A 158 50.12 -15.40 -57.68
CA TRP A 158 50.37 -15.81 -56.29
C TRP A 158 50.65 -14.64 -55.35
N THR A 159 51.25 -13.55 -55.83
CA THR A 159 51.45 -12.34 -55.03
C THR A 159 50.16 -11.53 -54.87
N GLN A 160 49.22 -11.61 -55.82
CA GLN A 160 47.85 -11.11 -55.63
C GLN A 160 47.06 -11.98 -54.65
N GLU A 161 47.13 -13.32 -54.75
CA GLU A 161 46.47 -14.22 -53.77
C GLU A 161 46.99 -14.02 -52.34
N LEU A 162 48.27 -13.69 -52.14
CA LEU A 162 48.79 -13.29 -50.84
C LEU A 162 48.17 -11.99 -50.30
N LEU A 163 47.93 -11.00 -51.16
CA LEU A 163 47.29 -9.74 -50.77
C LEU A 163 45.79 -9.91 -50.47
N ASP A 164 45.11 -10.81 -51.19
CA ASP A 164 43.73 -11.20 -50.91
C ASP A 164 43.59 -12.02 -49.61
N LEU A 165 44.59 -12.84 -49.27
CA LEU A 165 44.67 -13.50 -47.96
C LEU A 165 44.93 -12.50 -46.82
N ALA A 166 45.74 -11.47 -47.06
CA ALA A 166 45.93 -10.37 -46.11
C ALA A 166 44.63 -9.58 -45.90
N GLU A 167 43.91 -9.22 -46.98
CA GLU A 167 42.57 -8.62 -46.91
C GLU A 167 41.61 -9.48 -46.08
N LYS A 168 41.56 -10.79 -46.35
CA LYS A 168 40.71 -11.72 -45.61
C LYS A 168 41.05 -11.76 -44.12
N SER A 169 42.31 -11.57 -43.73
CA SER A 169 42.71 -11.42 -42.32
C SER A 169 42.30 -10.07 -41.73
N PHE A 170 42.34 -8.97 -42.50
CA PHE A 170 41.80 -7.67 -42.06
C PHE A 170 40.30 -7.72 -41.83
N GLN A 171 39.53 -8.30 -42.77
CA GLN A 171 38.08 -8.49 -42.66
C GLN A 171 37.69 -9.39 -41.46
N GLN A 172 38.56 -10.33 -41.06
CA GLN A 172 38.41 -11.14 -39.84
C GLN A 172 38.79 -10.41 -38.52
N GLY A 173 39.05 -9.10 -38.56
CA GLY A 173 39.43 -8.33 -37.37
C GLY A 173 40.90 -8.45 -36.98
N LYS A 174 41.77 -8.95 -37.88
CA LYS A 174 43.19 -9.22 -37.59
C LYS A 174 44.14 -8.25 -38.29
N LEU A 175 43.97 -6.94 -38.10
CA LEU A 175 44.80 -5.91 -38.74
C LEU A 175 46.31 -6.20 -38.71
N VAL A 176 46.84 -6.68 -37.58
CA VAL A 176 48.28 -6.99 -37.42
C VAL A 176 48.72 -8.18 -38.29
N GLU A 177 47.90 -9.24 -38.40
CA GLU A 177 48.18 -10.42 -39.23
C GLU A 177 48.09 -10.07 -40.72
N ALA A 178 47.15 -9.18 -41.09
CA ALA A 178 47.02 -8.64 -42.44
C ALA A 178 48.25 -7.81 -42.86
N ILE A 179 48.68 -6.87 -42.01
CA ILE A 179 49.84 -6.01 -42.30
C ILE A 179 51.15 -6.82 -42.35
N ASP A 180 51.34 -7.83 -41.50
CA ASP A 180 52.50 -8.76 -41.61
C ASP A 180 52.46 -9.52 -42.94
N THR A 181 51.32 -10.12 -43.28
CA THR A 181 51.14 -10.89 -44.52
C THR A 181 51.43 -10.04 -45.75
N ALA A 182 50.87 -8.82 -45.82
CA ALA A 182 51.07 -7.91 -46.95
C ALA A 182 52.53 -7.44 -47.08
N ARG A 183 53.23 -7.23 -45.95
CA ARG A 183 54.66 -6.84 -45.94
C ARG A 183 55.62 -7.99 -46.23
N ARG A 184 55.18 -9.24 -46.10
CA ARG A 184 55.95 -10.44 -46.47
C ARG A 184 55.90 -10.77 -47.96
N ILE A 185 55.08 -10.08 -48.76
CA ILE A 185 54.95 -10.32 -50.20
C ILE A 185 56.28 -10.01 -50.92
N PRO A 186 56.90 -10.99 -51.63
CA PRO A 186 58.24 -10.83 -52.19
C PRO A 186 58.20 -10.12 -53.56
N THR A 187 57.79 -8.86 -53.60
CA THR A 187 57.60 -8.07 -54.84
C THR A 187 58.88 -7.96 -55.70
N HIS A 188 60.06 -8.09 -55.09
CA HIS A 188 61.36 -8.10 -55.75
C HIS A 188 61.54 -9.22 -56.80
N THR A 189 60.66 -10.23 -56.80
CA THR A 189 60.63 -11.35 -57.76
C THR A 189 59.94 -11.01 -59.09
N LEU A 190 59.06 -9.99 -59.07
CA LEU A 190 58.17 -9.61 -60.17
C LEU A 190 58.85 -8.72 -61.23
N PRO A 191 58.30 -8.66 -62.47
CA PRO A 191 58.76 -7.73 -63.51
C PRO A 191 58.75 -6.25 -63.08
N PRO A 192 59.64 -5.38 -63.62
CA PRO A 192 59.76 -3.97 -63.19
C PRO A 192 58.56 -3.05 -63.47
N GLN A 193 57.49 -3.56 -64.11
CA GLN A 193 56.22 -2.86 -64.28
C GLN A 193 55.25 -3.30 -63.18
N SER A 194 54.91 -4.59 -63.16
CA SER A 194 54.03 -5.26 -62.19
C SER A 194 54.47 -5.02 -60.75
N ARG A 195 55.79 -5.05 -60.49
CA ARG A 195 56.37 -4.72 -59.17
C ARG A 195 55.96 -3.33 -58.68
N ARG A 196 56.09 -2.29 -59.51
CA ARG A 196 55.75 -0.91 -59.11
C ARG A 196 54.25 -0.71 -58.92
N ALA A 197 53.41 -1.47 -59.64
CA ALA A 197 51.98 -1.47 -59.40
C ALA A 197 51.65 -2.13 -58.05
N LEU A 198 52.26 -3.27 -57.74
CA LEU A 198 51.99 -4.02 -56.50
C LEU A 198 52.64 -3.39 -55.25
N ASP A 199 53.86 -2.85 -55.35
CA ASP A 199 54.50 -2.08 -54.26
C ASP A 199 53.61 -0.89 -53.84
N GLY A 200 53.04 -0.19 -54.83
CA GLY A 200 52.10 0.91 -54.61
C GLY A 200 50.79 0.43 -53.97
N SER A 201 50.16 -0.61 -54.53
CA SER A 201 48.88 -1.09 -54.00
C SER A 201 49.01 -1.76 -52.63
N ILE A 202 50.16 -2.34 -52.26
CA ILE A 202 50.39 -2.89 -50.91
C ILE A 202 50.36 -1.79 -49.85
N GLU A 203 51.13 -0.70 -50.00
CA GLU A 203 51.13 0.37 -48.99
C GLU A 203 49.81 1.18 -49.03
N GLU A 204 49.20 1.38 -50.20
CA GLU A 204 47.84 1.97 -50.32
C GLU A 204 46.79 1.14 -49.55
N ARG A 205 46.81 -0.19 -49.70
CA ARG A 205 45.90 -1.10 -48.98
C ARG A 205 46.17 -1.09 -47.47
N ILE A 206 47.44 -1.12 -47.07
CA ILE A 206 47.87 -1.07 -45.67
C ILE A 206 47.46 0.24 -45.00
N ASP A 207 47.58 1.39 -45.67
CA ASP A 207 47.14 2.68 -45.13
C ASP A 207 45.61 2.79 -45.09
N ALA A 208 44.89 2.31 -46.11
CA ALA A 208 43.44 2.22 -46.08
C ALA A 208 42.93 1.38 -44.89
N TRP A 209 43.51 0.20 -44.65
CA TRP A 209 43.17 -0.64 -43.50
C TRP A 209 43.40 0.07 -42.16
N LYS A 210 44.50 0.84 -42.00
CA LYS A 210 44.75 1.63 -40.77
C LYS A 210 43.70 2.72 -40.56
N VAL A 211 43.31 3.44 -41.62
CA VAL A 211 42.35 4.54 -41.54
C VAL A 211 40.97 4.01 -41.13
N LEU A 212 40.46 3.00 -41.84
CA LEU A 212 39.16 2.38 -41.50
C LEU A 212 39.15 1.77 -40.09
N TRP A 213 40.27 1.19 -39.65
CA TRP A 213 40.39 0.64 -38.30
C TRP A 213 40.37 1.73 -37.22
N ALA A 214 41.08 2.84 -37.43
CA ALA A 214 41.08 3.97 -36.49
C ALA A 214 39.70 4.64 -36.38
N GLU A 215 39.00 4.78 -37.52
CA GLU A 215 37.62 5.28 -37.56
C GLU A 215 36.65 4.34 -36.80
N ALA A 216 36.79 3.03 -36.99
CA ALA A 216 36.02 2.04 -36.23
C ALA A 216 36.27 2.09 -34.72
N GLU A 217 37.53 2.27 -34.31
CA GLU A 217 37.92 2.41 -32.91
C GLU A 217 37.39 3.72 -32.29
N GLU A 218 37.43 4.86 -33.00
CA GLU A 218 36.85 6.13 -32.54
C GLU A 218 35.31 6.04 -32.37
N ILE A 219 34.62 5.37 -33.29
CA ILE A 219 33.19 5.07 -33.14
C ILE A 219 32.96 4.18 -31.91
N TYR A 220 33.77 3.14 -31.70
CA TYR A 220 33.61 2.23 -30.56
C TYR A 220 33.87 2.90 -29.21
N GLU A 221 34.91 3.74 -29.09
CA GLU A 221 35.17 4.56 -27.91
C GLU A 221 34.04 5.57 -27.63
N THR A 222 33.42 6.11 -28.69
CA THR A 222 32.24 6.98 -28.58
C THR A 222 31.04 6.23 -28.00
N ILE A 223 30.78 5.00 -28.44
CA ILE A 223 29.70 4.16 -27.89
C ILE A 223 29.96 3.84 -26.41
N GLU A 224 31.17 3.39 -26.06
CA GLU A 224 31.59 3.15 -24.67
C GLU A 224 31.45 4.42 -23.79
N THR A 225 31.78 5.58 -24.35
CA THR A 225 31.63 6.87 -23.66
C THR A 225 30.15 7.21 -23.45
N HIS A 226 29.27 6.95 -24.42
CA HIS A 226 27.83 7.10 -24.24
C HIS A 226 27.24 6.10 -23.23
N LEU A 227 27.70 4.85 -23.21
CA LEU A 227 27.32 3.86 -22.19
C LEU A 227 27.71 4.34 -20.78
N LYS A 228 28.97 4.72 -20.56
CA LYS A 228 29.47 5.24 -19.27
C LYS A 228 28.69 6.48 -18.80
N ASN A 229 28.31 7.35 -19.72
CA ASN A 229 27.52 8.56 -19.44
C ASN A 229 25.99 8.31 -19.36
N ARG A 230 25.53 7.06 -19.26
CA ARG A 230 24.10 6.67 -19.15
C ARG A 230 23.24 7.08 -20.36
N ARG A 231 23.84 7.34 -21.53
CA ARG A 231 23.19 7.84 -22.76
C ARG A 231 22.85 6.71 -23.74
N TRP A 232 22.02 5.76 -23.31
CA TRP A 232 21.71 4.53 -24.07
C TRP A 232 21.21 4.77 -25.52
N GLY A 233 20.44 5.83 -25.75
CA GLY A 233 19.94 6.19 -27.08
C GLY A 233 20.99 6.83 -28.01
N GLU A 234 22.00 7.51 -27.44
CA GLU A 234 23.16 7.98 -28.19
C GLU A 234 24.08 6.79 -28.52
N ALA A 235 24.32 5.90 -27.54
CA ALA A 235 25.12 4.69 -27.72
C ALA A 235 24.57 3.79 -28.85
N PHE A 236 23.24 3.62 -28.93
CA PHE A 236 22.62 2.86 -30.02
C PHE A 236 22.78 3.54 -31.40
N ARG A 237 22.70 4.87 -31.47
CA ARG A 237 22.89 5.63 -32.73
C ARG A 237 24.37 5.71 -33.16
N ALA A 238 25.31 5.75 -32.23
CA ALA A 238 26.72 5.59 -32.56
C ALA A 238 27.03 4.15 -33.02
N ALA A 239 26.37 3.14 -32.43
CA ALA A 239 26.53 1.74 -32.85
C ALA A 239 26.08 1.48 -34.30
N THR A 240 25.04 2.16 -34.81
CA THR A 240 24.64 2.00 -36.21
C THR A 240 25.70 2.47 -37.22
N ASN A 241 26.62 3.37 -36.84
CA ASN A 241 27.70 3.82 -37.72
C ASN A 241 28.75 2.72 -37.98
N LEU A 242 28.87 1.72 -37.09
CA LEU A 242 29.76 0.56 -37.31
C LEU A 242 29.32 -0.31 -38.51
N LEU A 243 28.10 -0.13 -39.02
CA LEU A 243 27.58 -0.83 -40.21
C LEU A 243 28.07 -0.23 -41.54
N GLU A 244 28.75 0.92 -41.50
CA GLU A 244 29.19 1.66 -42.70
C GLU A 244 30.72 1.76 -42.82
N VAL A 245 31.46 1.06 -41.93
CA VAL A 245 32.93 1.11 -41.76
C VAL A 245 33.72 0.40 -42.88
N GLY A 246 33.12 -0.53 -43.63
CA GLY A 246 33.82 -1.28 -44.68
C GLY A 246 34.67 -2.46 -44.16
N ASN A 247 34.29 -3.05 -43.03
CA ASN A 247 35.00 -4.18 -42.42
C ASN A 247 34.04 -5.18 -41.75
N GLU A 248 34.05 -6.42 -42.24
CA GLU A 248 33.13 -7.50 -41.82
C GLU A 248 33.16 -7.76 -40.30
N TYR A 249 34.32 -7.72 -39.65
CA TYR A 249 34.43 -7.92 -38.19
C TYR A 249 33.78 -6.79 -37.38
N TRP A 250 33.93 -5.53 -37.81
CA TRP A 250 33.29 -4.39 -37.15
C TRP A 250 31.77 -4.37 -37.40
N GLU A 251 31.35 -4.55 -38.65
CA GLU A 251 29.96 -4.56 -39.11
C GLU A 251 29.13 -5.73 -38.56
N THR A 252 29.75 -6.91 -38.35
CA THR A 252 29.06 -8.10 -37.86
C THR A 252 29.32 -8.34 -36.37
N THR A 253 30.57 -8.59 -35.99
CA THR A 253 30.92 -9.18 -34.69
C THR A 253 30.89 -8.11 -33.60
N LYS A 254 31.59 -6.98 -33.80
CA LYS A 254 31.60 -5.90 -32.81
C LYS A 254 30.28 -5.15 -32.75
N TYR A 255 29.60 -4.95 -33.88
CA TYR A 255 28.25 -4.40 -33.90
C TYR A 255 27.25 -5.26 -33.09
N GLN A 256 27.24 -6.59 -33.25
CA GLN A 256 26.37 -7.48 -32.47
C GLN A 256 26.71 -7.44 -30.98
N GLU A 257 27.99 -7.53 -30.61
CA GLU A 257 28.48 -7.47 -29.23
C GLU A 257 28.06 -6.18 -28.53
N ILE A 258 28.30 -5.02 -29.15
CA ILE A 258 27.97 -3.72 -28.53
C ILE A 258 26.46 -3.47 -28.52
N THR A 259 25.74 -3.89 -29.57
CA THR A 259 24.26 -3.78 -29.62
C THR A 259 23.61 -4.61 -28.51
N GLN A 260 24.11 -5.83 -28.24
CA GLN A 260 23.63 -6.65 -27.14
C GLN A 260 23.88 -5.98 -25.77
N ARG A 261 25.07 -5.39 -25.56
CA ARG A 261 25.41 -4.65 -24.33
C ARG A 261 24.54 -3.38 -24.15
N VAL A 262 24.25 -2.65 -25.23
CA VAL A 262 23.33 -1.49 -25.22
C VAL A 262 21.89 -1.92 -24.91
N GLN A 263 21.43 -3.04 -25.47
CA GLN A 263 20.10 -3.61 -25.16
C GLN A 263 20.00 -4.04 -23.69
N GLN A 264 21.00 -4.77 -23.18
CA GLN A 264 21.05 -5.18 -21.77
C GLN A 264 21.04 -3.96 -20.83
N ALA A 265 21.85 -2.93 -21.09
CA ALA A 265 21.87 -1.70 -20.28
C ALA A 265 20.50 -1.01 -20.23
N ARG A 266 19.77 -0.99 -21.36
CA ARG A 266 18.40 -0.46 -21.44
C ARG A 266 17.41 -1.33 -20.67
N GLU A 267 17.50 -2.66 -20.76
CA GLU A 267 16.65 -3.57 -19.99
C GLU A 267 16.88 -3.47 -18.48
N ASP A 268 18.14 -3.41 -18.05
CA ASP A 268 18.51 -3.23 -16.64
C ASP A 268 18.08 -1.85 -16.11
N THR A 269 18.21 -0.80 -16.91
CA THR A 269 17.63 0.53 -16.58
C THR A 269 16.10 0.47 -16.46
N ASN A 270 15.42 -0.29 -17.32
CA ASN A 270 13.97 -0.51 -17.21
C ASN A 270 13.58 -1.35 -15.98
N LYS A 271 14.46 -2.23 -15.47
CA LYS A 271 14.29 -2.92 -14.18
C LYS A 271 14.42 -1.94 -13.02
N LEU A 272 15.44 -1.07 -13.02
CA LEU A 272 15.60 -0.02 -12.01
C LEU A 272 14.44 0.97 -12.00
N ALA A 273 13.91 1.37 -13.16
CA ALA A 273 12.72 2.19 -13.23
C ALA A 273 11.47 1.50 -12.62
N LYS A 274 11.36 0.17 -12.70
CA LYS A 274 10.32 -0.59 -11.99
C LYS A 274 10.58 -0.63 -10.49
N ALA A 275 11.82 -0.91 -10.07
CA ALA A 275 12.24 -0.90 -8.67
C ALA A 275 11.92 0.45 -8.01
N GLN A 276 12.26 1.57 -8.64
CA GLN A 276 11.94 2.90 -8.14
C GLN A 276 10.43 3.11 -7.94
N ASN A 277 9.59 2.61 -8.85
CA ASN A 277 8.13 2.69 -8.72
C ASN A 277 7.55 1.79 -7.61
N LEU A 278 8.30 0.77 -7.14
CA LEU A 278 7.95 0.00 -5.96
C LEU A 278 8.39 0.72 -4.68
N ALA A 279 9.63 1.23 -4.64
CA ALA A 279 10.15 2.01 -3.51
C ALA A 279 9.35 3.29 -3.25
N ASN A 280 8.93 4.00 -4.32
CA ASN A 280 8.11 5.22 -4.27
C ASN A 280 6.72 5.03 -3.62
N ARG A 281 6.30 3.79 -3.31
CA ARG A 281 5.10 3.53 -2.50
C ARG A 281 5.29 3.92 -1.03
N GLY A 282 6.54 3.97 -0.55
CA GLY A 282 6.89 4.26 0.84
C GLY A 282 6.65 3.09 1.82
N ASP A 283 6.38 1.87 1.32
CA ASP A 283 6.17 0.70 2.15
C ASP A 283 7.40 -0.22 2.20
N VAL A 284 7.62 -0.86 3.35
CA VAL A 284 8.81 -1.68 3.63
C VAL A 284 8.95 -2.85 2.67
N ASP A 285 7.83 -3.45 2.25
CA ASP A 285 7.83 -4.61 1.36
C ASP A 285 8.13 -4.19 -0.08
N GLY A 286 7.52 -3.10 -0.57
CA GLY A 286 7.80 -2.49 -1.88
C GLY A 286 9.26 -2.03 -2.04
N ILE A 287 9.88 -1.47 -1.00
CA ILE A 287 11.31 -1.11 -1.03
C ILE A 287 12.21 -2.36 -1.06
N LEU A 288 11.82 -3.45 -0.38
CA LEU A 288 12.58 -4.71 -0.43
C LEU A 288 12.40 -5.46 -1.76
N GLU A 289 11.23 -5.37 -2.40
CA GLU A 289 11.05 -5.79 -3.81
C GLU A 289 11.95 -4.96 -4.74
N ALA A 290 12.08 -3.65 -4.51
CA ALA A 290 12.97 -2.77 -5.29
C ALA A 290 14.44 -3.17 -5.15
N VAL A 291 14.92 -3.44 -3.92
CA VAL A 291 16.27 -3.98 -3.67
C VAL A 291 16.48 -5.31 -4.39
N ALA A 292 15.55 -6.26 -4.27
CA ALA A 292 15.64 -7.57 -4.90
C ALA A 292 15.65 -7.51 -6.44
N ILE A 293 15.15 -6.43 -7.07
CA ILE A 293 15.27 -6.17 -8.50
C ILE A 293 16.64 -5.56 -8.84
N ALA A 294 17.14 -4.63 -8.04
CA ALA A 294 18.45 -4.00 -8.26
C ALA A 294 19.62 -4.99 -8.05
N GLU A 295 19.51 -5.92 -7.10
CA GLU A 295 20.48 -7.02 -6.88
C GLU A 295 20.65 -7.96 -8.08
N GLN A 296 19.69 -8.01 -9.00
CA GLN A 296 19.77 -8.87 -10.21
C GLN A 296 20.67 -8.28 -11.30
N ILE A 297 21.12 -7.04 -11.16
CA ILE A 297 21.96 -6.35 -12.14
C ILE A 297 23.43 -6.68 -11.83
N GLY A 298 24.03 -7.54 -12.66
CA GLY A 298 25.40 -8.00 -12.48
C GLY A 298 26.46 -6.96 -12.87
N LEU A 299 27.69 -7.18 -12.39
CA LEU A 299 28.88 -6.35 -12.60
C LEU A 299 29.18 -6.00 -14.08
N GLU A 300 28.87 -6.92 -14.99
CA GLU A 300 29.09 -6.75 -16.45
C GLU A 300 28.09 -5.79 -17.12
N SER A 301 27.01 -5.40 -16.42
CA SER A 301 26.00 -4.51 -16.97
C SER A 301 26.47 -3.05 -16.93
N PRO A 302 26.37 -2.28 -18.04
CA PRO A 302 26.64 -0.84 -18.01
C PRO A 302 25.74 -0.06 -17.02
N ALA A 303 24.61 -0.64 -16.61
CA ALA A 303 23.72 -0.07 -15.59
C ALA A 303 24.14 -0.36 -14.14
N TYR A 304 25.20 -1.16 -13.89
CA TYR A 304 25.59 -1.60 -12.54
C TYR A 304 25.88 -0.44 -11.57
N SER A 305 26.51 0.64 -12.04
CA SER A 305 26.78 1.82 -11.20
C SER A 305 25.49 2.51 -10.71
N LEU A 306 24.47 2.57 -11.56
CA LEU A 306 23.14 3.10 -11.21
C LEU A 306 22.40 2.14 -10.27
N ALA A 307 22.59 0.82 -10.42
CA ALA A 307 22.02 -0.16 -9.49
C ALA A 307 22.61 -0.02 -8.08
N GLN A 308 23.91 0.23 -7.94
CA GLN A 308 24.53 0.50 -6.64
C GLN A 308 24.02 1.82 -6.00
N GLU A 309 23.90 2.89 -6.79
CA GLU A 309 23.32 4.17 -6.37
C GLU A 309 21.87 4.00 -5.85
N SER A 310 21.03 3.26 -6.59
CA SER A 310 19.65 2.94 -6.15
C SER A 310 19.60 2.04 -4.92
N LEU A 311 20.51 1.07 -4.77
CA LEU A 311 20.57 0.19 -3.60
C LEU A 311 20.88 0.96 -2.31
N GLU A 312 21.77 1.95 -2.39
CA GLU A 312 22.11 2.85 -1.28
C GLU A 312 20.90 3.73 -0.87
N ASP A 313 20.18 4.28 -1.86
CA ASP A 313 18.96 5.06 -1.62
C ASP A 313 17.80 4.23 -1.06
N TYR A 314 17.66 2.97 -1.46
CA TYR A 314 16.68 2.04 -0.86
C TYR A 314 17.07 1.67 0.58
N GLY A 315 18.37 1.55 0.87
CA GLY A 315 18.89 1.39 2.23
C GLY A 315 18.53 2.57 3.13
N ARG A 316 18.80 3.81 2.66
CA ARG A 316 18.39 5.05 3.33
C ARG A 316 16.88 5.13 3.59
N GLN A 317 16.05 4.77 2.61
CA GLN A 317 14.58 4.79 2.75
C GLN A 317 14.09 3.80 3.83
N LEU A 318 14.65 2.59 3.90
CA LEU A 318 14.33 1.63 4.96
C LEU A 318 14.72 2.15 6.35
N LEU A 319 15.86 2.83 6.49
CA LEU A 319 16.26 3.47 7.75
C LEU A 319 15.34 4.64 8.14
N GLY A 320 14.89 5.45 7.17
CA GLY A 320 13.90 6.51 7.42
C GLY A 320 12.57 5.97 7.93
N LEU A 321 12.09 4.84 7.40
CA LEU A 321 10.90 4.15 7.91
C LEU A 321 11.12 3.55 9.31
N ALA A 322 12.33 3.06 9.61
CA ALA A 322 12.67 2.56 10.93
C ALA A 322 12.70 3.68 11.99
N GLU A 323 13.25 4.85 11.65
CA GLU A 323 13.26 6.04 12.50
C GLU A 323 11.84 6.56 12.74
N ALA A 324 11.00 6.70 11.70
CA ALA A 324 9.61 7.11 11.86
C ALA A 324 8.79 6.17 12.77
N ALA A 325 9.03 4.86 12.70
CA ALA A 325 8.43 3.89 13.62
C ALA A 325 8.94 4.06 15.07
N LEU A 326 10.18 4.50 15.26
CA LEU A 326 10.77 4.77 16.57
C LEU A 326 10.25 6.07 17.19
N GLU A 327 10.08 7.13 16.38
CA GLU A 327 9.38 8.37 16.78
C GLU A 327 7.94 8.09 17.21
N ALA A 328 7.23 7.24 16.47
CA ALA A 328 5.89 6.74 16.81
C ALA A 328 5.84 5.80 18.04
N ARG A 329 6.93 5.72 18.82
CA ARG A 329 7.11 4.87 20.00
C ARG A 329 6.98 3.36 19.74
N ASN A 330 7.14 2.89 18.49
CA ASN A 330 7.07 1.47 18.14
C ASN A 330 8.46 0.84 17.93
N LEU A 331 9.17 0.57 19.03
CA LEU A 331 10.50 -0.07 18.99
C LEU A 331 10.50 -1.40 18.23
N THR A 332 9.44 -2.20 18.36
CA THR A 332 9.35 -3.53 17.74
C THR A 332 9.38 -3.43 16.22
N GLU A 333 8.60 -2.50 15.67
CA GLU A 333 8.55 -2.23 14.23
C GLU A 333 9.86 -1.61 13.74
N ALA A 334 10.36 -0.57 14.40
CA ALA A 334 11.65 0.07 14.09
C ALA A 334 12.81 -0.94 13.99
N ILE A 335 12.96 -1.80 15.01
CA ILE A 335 13.99 -2.85 15.02
C ILE A 335 13.73 -3.89 13.92
N SER A 336 12.47 -4.21 13.60
CA SER A 336 12.14 -5.16 12.54
C SER A 336 12.51 -4.63 11.15
N ILE A 337 12.28 -3.34 10.88
CA ILE A 337 12.60 -2.69 9.60
C ILE A 337 14.12 -2.61 9.43
N ALA A 338 14.83 -2.07 10.42
CA ALA A 338 16.29 -1.96 10.38
C ALA A 338 16.98 -3.33 10.20
N ARG A 339 16.47 -4.40 10.84
CA ARG A 339 16.99 -5.76 10.64
C ARG A 339 16.74 -6.36 9.26
N ARG A 340 15.82 -5.80 8.47
CA ARG A 340 15.54 -6.24 7.09
C ARG A 340 16.43 -5.54 6.06
N VAL A 341 17.18 -4.49 6.41
CA VAL A 341 18.10 -3.75 5.53
C VAL A 341 19.15 -4.71 4.92
N PRO A 342 19.13 -4.94 3.59
CA PRO A 342 20.05 -5.91 2.97
C PRO A 342 21.50 -5.43 2.90
N ALA A 343 22.45 -6.37 2.88
CA ALA A 343 23.88 -6.05 2.83
C ALA A 343 24.32 -5.34 1.54
N SER A 344 23.60 -5.58 0.45
CA SER A 344 23.77 -4.97 -0.87
C SER A 344 23.53 -3.45 -0.91
N THR A 345 22.80 -2.91 0.07
CA THR A 345 22.56 -1.46 0.19
C THR A 345 23.80 -0.68 0.58
N GLN A 346 24.72 -1.31 1.34
CA GLN A 346 25.82 -0.69 2.10
C GLN A 346 25.40 -0.06 3.46
N GLN A 347 24.11 0.14 3.73
CA GLN A 347 23.58 0.66 5.02
C GLN A 347 23.43 -0.39 6.14
N LYS A 348 23.91 -1.62 5.95
CA LYS A 348 23.68 -2.71 6.92
C LYS A 348 24.34 -2.50 8.29
N ASP A 349 25.45 -1.78 8.35
CA ASP A 349 26.14 -1.48 9.60
C ASP A 349 25.53 -0.27 10.31
N GLU A 350 25.17 0.78 9.58
CA GLU A 350 24.30 1.85 10.08
C GLU A 350 22.97 1.31 10.64
N ALA A 351 22.39 0.27 10.01
CA ALA A 351 21.19 -0.41 10.50
C ALA A 351 21.41 -1.22 11.79
N ARG A 352 22.63 -1.67 12.08
CA ARG A 352 23.01 -2.33 13.35
C ARG A 352 23.17 -1.30 14.46
N ASP A 353 23.80 -0.17 14.14
CA ASP A 353 23.97 0.97 15.05
C ASP A 353 22.61 1.59 15.39
N PHE A 354 21.74 1.76 14.39
CA PHE A 354 20.36 2.19 14.58
C PHE A 354 19.63 1.28 15.58
N VAL A 355 19.74 -0.05 15.46
CA VAL A 355 19.11 -0.98 16.43
C VAL A 355 19.68 -0.82 17.83
N THR A 356 20.95 -0.45 17.98
CA THR A 356 21.59 -0.18 19.27
C THR A 356 21.11 1.15 19.86
N LEU A 357 21.08 2.22 19.06
CA LEU A 357 20.60 3.54 19.49
C LEU A 357 19.10 3.55 19.76
N ALA A 358 18.28 2.86 18.96
CA ALA A 358 16.84 2.68 19.18
C ALA A 358 16.53 2.05 20.55
N ARG A 359 17.32 1.05 20.97
CA ARG A 359 17.22 0.43 22.30
C ARG A 359 17.62 1.40 23.41
N ALA A 360 18.64 2.23 23.18
CA ALA A 360 19.01 3.29 24.12
C ALA A 360 17.88 4.32 24.26
N ARG A 361 17.34 4.83 23.15
CA ARG A 361 16.22 5.79 23.14
C ARG A 361 14.98 5.21 23.84
N PHE A 362 14.65 3.93 23.60
CA PHE A 362 13.53 3.24 24.28
C PHE A 362 13.61 3.27 25.80
N LEU A 363 14.79 3.01 26.38
CA LEU A 363 14.98 3.05 27.82
C LEU A 363 14.71 4.47 28.37
N ALA A 364 15.16 5.49 27.63
CA ALA A 364 14.93 6.90 27.98
C ALA A 364 13.47 7.37 27.85
N TRP A 365 12.54 6.58 27.26
CA TRP A 365 11.11 6.90 27.24
C TRP A 365 10.43 6.83 28.62
N GLN A 366 11.07 6.17 29.59
CA GLN A 366 10.67 6.19 30.99
C GLN A 366 11.86 6.72 31.81
N PRO A 367 11.99 8.05 31.98
CA PRO A 367 13.22 8.71 32.44
C PRO A 367 13.44 8.54 33.96
N THR A 368 13.81 7.33 34.37
CA THR A 368 14.37 7.05 35.70
C THR A 368 15.91 7.09 35.64
N VAL A 369 16.57 7.33 36.77
CA VAL A 369 18.05 7.33 36.85
C VAL A 369 18.64 6.06 36.23
N ASN A 370 18.19 4.88 36.70
CA ASN A 370 18.61 3.59 36.15
C ASN A 370 18.36 3.47 34.64
N ASN A 371 17.20 3.89 34.13
CA ASN A 371 16.90 3.75 32.71
C ASN A 371 17.75 4.69 31.84
N LEU A 372 18.04 5.90 32.32
CA LEU A 372 18.91 6.86 31.63
C LEU A 372 20.38 6.41 31.69
N GLU A 373 20.84 5.84 32.82
CA GLU A 373 22.16 5.21 32.93
C GLU A 373 22.32 4.03 31.95
N ASN A 374 21.33 3.13 31.89
CA ASN A 374 21.32 2.03 30.93
C ASN A 374 21.22 2.53 29.47
N ALA A 375 20.46 3.61 29.20
CA ALA A 375 20.40 4.23 27.88
C ALA A 375 21.78 4.77 27.45
N ILE A 376 22.47 5.49 28.34
CA ILE A 376 23.84 5.95 28.13
C ILE A 376 24.77 4.77 27.85
N GLU A 377 24.70 3.68 28.64
CA GLU A 377 25.53 2.48 28.43
C GLU A 377 25.28 1.81 27.07
N GLN A 378 24.03 1.76 26.58
CA GLN A 378 23.75 1.24 25.24
C GLN A 378 24.27 2.17 24.14
N ALA A 379 24.06 3.49 24.25
CA ALA A 379 24.52 4.46 23.24
C ALA A 379 26.05 4.62 23.21
N GLN A 380 26.75 4.36 24.33
CA GLN A 380 28.21 4.35 24.41
C GLN A 380 28.88 3.18 23.65
N LYS A 381 28.10 2.25 23.09
CA LYS A 381 28.59 1.12 22.28
C LYS A 381 28.70 1.42 20.78
N LEU A 382 28.22 2.58 20.32
CA LEU A 382 28.45 3.04 18.95
C LEU A 382 29.91 3.42 18.76
N GLU A 383 30.52 2.91 17.69
CA GLU A 383 31.89 3.23 17.30
C GLU A 383 31.97 4.65 16.70
N ILE A 384 33.16 5.28 16.75
CA ILE A 384 33.34 6.72 16.48
C ILE A 384 33.21 7.09 14.99
N ASP A 385 33.30 6.11 14.11
CA ASP A 385 33.07 6.16 12.67
C ASP A 385 31.61 5.91 12.27
N SER A 386 30.75 5.51 13.21
CA SER A 386 29.31 5.37 12.97
C SER A 386 28.68 6.71 12.54
N PRO A 387 27.86 6.76 11.47
CA PRO A 387 27.12 7.97 11.08
C PRO A 387 26.27 8.55 12.22
N LEU A 388 25.76 7.67 13.10
CA LEU A 388 24.89 8.00 14.22
C LEU A 388 25.65 8.42 15.50
N TYR A 389 26.99 8.36 15.51
CA TYR A 389 27.80 8.64 16.70
C TYR A 389 27.55 10.05 17.27
N ASN A 390 27.45 11.06 16.41
CA ASN A 390 27.22 12.45 16.82
C ASN A 390 25.85 12.63 17.49
N GLU A 391 24.81 11.94 17.00
CA GLU A 391 23.48 11.94 17.60
C GLU A 391 23.50 11.22 18.96
N ALA A 392 24.16 10.07 19.03
CA ALA A 392 24.33 9.32 20.27
C ALA A 392 25.04 10.15 21.36
N GLN A 393 26.06 10.94 21.02
CA GLN A 393 26.70 11.84 22.00
C GLN A 393 25.78 12.99 22.46
N GLN A 394 24.94 13.53 21.57
CA GLN A 394 23.94 14.55 21.96
C GLN A 394 22.90 13.96 22.91
N LEU A 395 22.37 12.79 22.60
CA LEU A 395 21.43 12.05 23.46
C LEU A 395 22.04 11.69 24.82
N ILE A 396 23.28 11.19 24.85
CA ILE A 396 24.03 10.95 26.11
C ILE A 396 24.13 12.24 26.94
N GLY A 397 24.35 13.40 26.32
CA GLY A 397 24.34 14.71 26.99
C GLY A 397 22.98 15.04 27.63
N GLN A 398 21.90 14.89 26.86
CA GLN A 398 20.53 15.11 27.33
C GLN A 398 20.12 14.15 28.45
N TRP A 399 20.52 12.88 28.38
CA TRP A 399 20.21 11.87 29.39
C TRP A 399 20.98 12.09 30.69
N ARG A 400 22.25 12.56 30.62
CA ARG A 400 23.00 13.00 31.80
C ARG A 400 22.33 14.18 32.51
N GLN A 401 21.91 15.20 31.75
CA GLN A 401 21.13 16.32 32.29
C GLN A 401 19.78 15.83 32.86
N GLY A 402 19.17 14.83 32.22
CA GLY A 402 17.95 14.17 32.70
C GLY A 402 18.14 13.51 34.07
N ILE A 403 19.23 12.78 34.31
CA ILE A 403 19.53 12.12 35.60
C ILE A 403 19.52 13.13 36.76
N ASP A 404 20.18 14.27 36.61
CA ASP A 404 20.16 15.35 37.61
C ASP A 404 18.73 15.90 37.83
N GLN A 405 17.93 15.97 36.77
CA GLN A 405 16.56 16.49 36.81
C GLN A 405 15.54 15.48 37.36
N VAL A 406 15.83 14.17 37.38
CA VAL A 406 15.03 13.18 38.14
C VAL A 406 14.98 13.54 39.63
N ALA A 407 16.10 14.02 40.20
CA ALA A 407 16.15 14.46 41.60
C ALA A 407 15.34 15.75 41.85
N ILE A 408 15.26 16.62 40.83
CA ILE A 408 14.44 17.84 40.85
C ILE A 408 12.94 17.49 40.84
N LEU A 409 12.48 16.67 39.89
CA LEU A 409 11.07 16.27 39.79
C LEU A 409 10.62 15.49 41.03
N ASN A 410 11.45 14.58 41.55
CA ASN A 410 11.13 13.84 42.78
C ASN A 410 11.10 14.74 44.03
N ARG A 411 11.79 15.89 44.04
CA ARG A 411 11.63 16.89 45.11
C ARG A 411 10.32 17.67 44.97
N ALA A 412 9.96 18.08 43.76
CA ALA A 412 8.69 18.72 43.47
C ALA A 412 7.48 17.84 43.89
N ARG A 413 7.51 16.56 43.48
CA ARG A 413 6.59 15.51 43.92
C ARG A 413 6.47 15.39 45.43
N ASN A 414 7.56 15.56 46.16
CA ASN A 414 7.58 15.46 47.62
C ASN A 414 6.92 16.65 48.31
N PHE A 415 7.05 17.88 47.77
CA PHE A 415 6.26 19.02 48.23
C PHE A 415 4.76 18.77 47.97
N ALA A 416 4.38 18.39 46.74
CA ALA A 416 2.98 18.20 46.35
C ALA A 416 2.19 17.13 47.15
N ARG A 417 2.83 16.33 48.02
CA ARG A 417 2.19 15.28 48.84
C ARG A 417 1.15 15.81 49.83
N THR A 418 1.37 16.99 50.39
CA THR A 418 0.48 17.57 51.42
C THR A 418 -0.77 18.22 50.82
N GLY A 419 -0.69 18.66 49.56
CA GLY A 419 -1.75 19.41 48.87
C GLY A 419 -2.02 20.81 49.46
N SER A 420 -1.14 21.35 50.29
CA SER A 420 -1.28 22.73 50.78
C SER A 420 -0.98 23.74 49.67
N VAL A 421 -1.55 24.94 49.74
CA VAL A 421 -1.32 26.03 48.79
C VAL A 421 0.19 26.30 48.63
N ALA A 422 0.88 26.53 49.75
CA ALA A 422 2.32 26.80 49.76
C ALA A 422 3.16 25.64 49.22
N ASP A 423 2.81 24.38 49.54
CA ASP A 423 3.55 23.21 49.07
C ASP A 423 3.30 22.92 47.58
N LEU A 424 2.10 23.21 47.07
CA LEU A 424 1.80 23.11 45.63
C LEU A 424 2.53 24.21 44.84
N THR A 425 2.59 25.44 45.35
CA THR A 425 3.42 26.50 44.76
C THR A 425 4.90 26.12 44.76
N ALA A 426 5.41 25.54 45.85
CA ALA A 426 6.78 25.05 45.93
C ALA A 426 7.06 23.86 44.99
N ALA A 427 6.08 22.97 44.80
CA ALA A 427 6.18 21.88 43.83
C ALA A 427 6.28 22.39 42.39
N ILE A 428 5.36 23.29 41.99
CA ILE A 428 5.33 23.92 40.66
C ILE A 428 6.66 24.61 40.39
N ALA A 429 7.09 25.53 41.26
CA ALA A 429 8.34 26.28 41.10
C ALA A 429 9.60 25.38 41.12
N GLN A 430 9.55 24.23 41.79
CA GLN A 430 10.66 23.26 41.78
C GLN A 430 10.69 22.43 40.48
N ALA A 431 9.55 22.15 39.84
CA ALA A 431 9.47 21.44 38.56
C ALA A 431 9.66 22.36 37.34
N GLU A 432 9.34 23.65 37.44
CA GLU A 432 9.61 24.66 36.40
C GLU A 432 11.12 24.88 36.14
N LEU A 433 12.00 24.29 36.96
CA LEU A 433 13.45 24.20 36.75
C LEU A 433 13.89 23.06 35.81
N ILE A 434 12.96 22.24 35.32
CA ILE A 434 13.24 21.12 34.41
C ILE A 434 13.32 21.66 32.98
N SER A 435 14.41 21.30 32.28
CA SER A 435 14.75 21.88 30.98
C SER A 435 14.01 21.18 29.85
N THR A 436 13.54 21.97 28.87
CA THR A 436 12.95 21.53 27.60
C THR A 436 13.85 20.59 26.79
N SER A 437 15.16 20.57 27.09
CA SER A 437 16.16 19.70 26.47
C SER A 437 16.25 18.29 27.08
N THR A 438 15.40 17.93 28.05
CA THR A 438 15.48 16.64 28.76
C THR A 438 14.22 15.79 28.58
N PRO A 439 14.33 14.45 28.65
CA PRO A 439 13.17 13.55 28.51
C PRO A 439 12.15 13.66 29.66
N LEU A 440 12.43 14.44 30.72
CA LEU A 440 11.51 14.70 31.82
C LEU A 440 10.54 15.86 31.58
N TYR A 441 10.75 16.68 30.54
CA TYR A 441 9.99 17.92 30.37
C TYR A 441 8.46 17.68 30.27
N ASP A 442 8.03 16.73 29.44
CA ASP A 442 6.60 16.44 29.25
C ASP A 442 5.95 15.88 30.54
N GLU A 443 6.67 15.04 31.28
CA GLU A 443 6.24 14.49 32.58
C GLU A 443 6.13 15.60 33.63
N ALA A 444 7.07 16.55 33.62
CA ALA A 444 7.09 17.71 34.50
C ALA A 444 5.93 18.67 34.22
N GLN A 445 5.65 19.02 32.96
CA GLN A 445 4.49 19.87 32.62
C GLN A 445 3.17 19.21 33.04
N GLN A 446 3.01 17.90 32.76
CA GLN A 446 1.83 17.14 33.21
C GLN A 446 1.68 17.10 34.73
N GLU A 447 2.76 17.18 35.52
CA GLU A 447 2.68 17.31 36.97
C GLU A 447 2.39 18.73 37.43
N ILE A 448 3.05 19.72 36.84
CA ILE A 448 2.82 21.15 37.08
C ILE A 448 1.34 21.50 36.88
N ASP A 449 0.72 21.10 35.77
CA ASP A 449 -0.68 21.43 35.48
C ASP A 449 -1.63 20.72 36.46
N ARG A 450 -1.40 19.43 36.76
CA ARG A 450 -2.14 18.71 37.82
C ARG A 450 -1.95 19.30 39.22
N TRP A 451 -0.89 20.08 39.47
CA TRP A 451 -0.71 20.82 40.72
C TRP A 451 -1.33 22.21 40.67
N ARG A 452 -1.35 22.88 39.50
CA ARG A 452 -2.09 24.12 39.26
C ARG A 452 -3.59 23.91 39.48
N ASP A 453 -4.20 22.88 38.87
CA ASP A 453 -5.62 22.51 39.07
C ASP A 453 -5.98 22.37 40.56
N ARG A 454 -5.10 21.72 41.33
CA ARG A 454 -5.26 21.50 42.78
C ARG A 454 -5.07 22.77 43.59
N LEU A 455 -4.11 23.61 43.19
CA LEU A 455 -3.83 24.90 43.81
C LEU A 455 -5.05 25.83 43.66
N GLU A 456 -5.54 26.01 42.43
CA GLU A 456 -6.76 26.78 42.15
C GLU A 456 -7.97 26.21 42.90
N THR A 457 -8.17 24.89 42.86
CA THR A 457 -9.25 24.23 43.61
C THR A 457 -9.16 24.53 45.10
N SER A 458 -7.96 24.61 45.67
CA SER A 458 -7.72 24.91 47.10
C SER A 458 -7.97 26.39 47.42
N GLU A 459 -7.59 27.30 46.53
CA GLU A 459 -7.85 28.75 46.62
C GLU A 459 -9.35 29.09 46.52
N ASP A 460 -10.09 28.41 45.63
CA ASP A 460 -11.50 28.71 45.33
C ASP A 460 -12.50 27.94 46.23
N ARG A 461 -12.12 26.79 46.83
CA ARG A 461 -13.04 26.04 47.73
C ARG A 461 -13.59 26.87 48.90
N PRO A 462 -12.84 27.79 49.54
CA PRO A 462 -13.37 28.74 50.53
C PRO A 462 -14.44 29.68 49.96
N ILE A 463 -14.23 30.21 48.75
CA ILE A 463 -15.15 31.11 48.05
C ILE A 463 -16.48 30.38 47.79
N LEU A 464 -16.42 29.19 47.21
CA LEU A 464 -17.61 28.40 46.89
C LEU A 464 -18.36 27.91 48.14
N ARG A 465 -17.64 27.48 49.20
CA ARG A 465 -18.26 27.14 50.49
C ARG A 465 -18.97 28.33 51.14
N ARG A 466 -18.39 29.53 51.05
CA ARG A 466 -19.03 30.76 51.56
C ARG A 466 -20.29 31.10 50.77
N ALA A 467 -20.28 30.91 49.45
CA ALA A 467 -21.46 31.08 48.61
C ALA A 467 -22.59 30.09 48.99
N GLN A 468 -22.26 28.80 49.14
CA GLN A 468 -23.21 27.77 49.57
C GLN A 468 -23.81 28.07 50.96
N GLU A 469 -23.01 28.61 51.88
CA GLU A 469 -23.48 28.97 53.22
C GLU A 469 -24.41 30.21 53.21
N LEU A 470 -24.10 31.23 52.39
CA LEU A 470 -25.01 32.35 52.14
C LEU A 470 -26.35 31.89 51.53
N ALA A 471 -26.33 30.87 50.67
CA ALA A 471 -27.55 30.28 50.09
C ALA A 471 -28.41 29.55 51.12
N ARG A 472 -27.79 28.79 52.04
CA ARG A 472 -28.49 28.13 53.17
C ARG A 472 -29.17 29.14 54.10
N GLN A 473 -28.51 30.27 54.33
CA GLN A 473 -29.05 31.41 55.08
C GLN A 473 -30.14 32.19 54.30
N GLY A 474 -30.56 31.69 53.13
CA GLY A 474 -31.62 32.23 52.30
C GLY A 474 -31.20 33.39 51.39
N ASN A 475 -29.99 33.91 51.55
CA ASN A 475 -29.45 35.06 50.83
C ASN A 475 -28.83 34.64 49.47
N LEU A 476 -29.71 34.18 48.58
CA LEU A 476 -29.34 33.68 47.25
C LEU A 476 -28.64 34.74 46.38
N ALA A 477 -28.95 36.04 46.56
CA ALA A 477 -28.30 37.13 45.83
C ALA A 477 -26.81 37.27 46.22
N ALA A 478 -26.50 37.26 47.52
CA ALA A 478 -25.12 37.26 47.99
C ALA A 478 -24.40 35.95 47.65
N ALA A 479 -25.10 34.81 47.68
CA ALA A 479 -24.54 33.52 47.23
C ALA A 479 -24.10 33.55 45.76
N ILE A 480 -24.96 34.02 44.86
CA ILE A 480 -24.65 34.20 43.43
C ILE A 480 -23.43 35.12 43.26
N SER A 481 -23.42 36.27 43.95
CA SER A 481 -22.31 37.25 43.88
C SER A 481 -21.01 36.73 44.48
N GLN A 482 -21.07 35.80 45.44
CA GLN A 482 -19.91 35.20 46.08
C GLN A 482 -19.32 34.07 45.22
N ALA A 483 -20.16 33.27 44.56
CA ALA A 483 -19.71 32.23 43.62
C ALA A 483 -19.19 32.82 42.30
N SER A 484 -19.72 33.97 41.85
CA SER A 484 -19.25 34.65 40.63
C SER A 484 -17.91 35.36 40.79
N GLN A 485 -17.20 35.14 41.90
CA GLN A 485 -15.79 35.56 42.10
C GLN A 485 -14.80 34.52 41.56
N ILE A 486 -15.28 33.33 41.20
CA ILE A 486 -14.47 32.27 40.57
C ILE A 486 -14.42 32.54 39.07
N ASP A 487 -13.21 32.85 38.57
CA ASP A 487 -12.96 33.23 37.17
C ASP A 487 -13.18 32.07 36.18
N ARG A 488 -13.50 32.41 34.92
CA ARG A 488 -13.83 31.42 33.88
C ARG A 488 -12.70 30.46 33.51
N SER A 489 -11.45 30.81 33.83
CA SER A 489 -10.29 29.93 33.62
C SER A 489 -10.01 28.98 34.77
N ARG A 490 -10.70 29.12 35.91
CA ARG A 490 -10.38 28.39 37.16
C ARG A 490 -11.05 27.03 37.23
N ALA A 491 -10.35 26.05 37.83
CA ALA A 491 -10.80 24.67 38.00
C ALA A 491 -12.21 24.49 38.62
N LEU A 492 -12.70 25.42 39.45
CA LEU A 492 -14.04 25.34 40.08
C LEU A 492 -15.15 26.13 39.37
N TYR A 493 -14.89 26.75 38.21
CA TYR A 493 -15.86 27.59 37.51
C TYR A 493 -17.17 26.85 37.19
N ASP A 494 -17.11 25.63 36.65
CA ASP A 494 -18.31 24.90 36.25
C ASP A 494 -19.16 24.44 37.45
N GLU A 495 -18.54 24.08 38.58
CA GLU A 495 -19.29 23.83 39.83
C GLU A 495 -19.97 25.12 40.30
N ALA A 496 -19.25 26.26 40.26
CA ALA A 496 -19.79 27.56 40.64
C ALA A 496 -20.96 28.00 39.73
N GLN A 497 -20.89 27.79 38.42
CA GLN A 497 -21.99 28.11 37.50
C GLN A 497 -23.21 27.22 37.71
N GLN A 498 -23.05 25.93 38.03
CA GLN A 498 -24.15 25.04 38.39
C GLN A 498 -24.89 25.55 39.64
N TRP A 499 -24.16 25.95 40.68
CA TRP A 499 -24.75 26.56 41.88
C TRP A 499 -25.44 27.89 41.58
N ILE A 500 -24.80 28.79 40.81
CA ILE A 500 -25.40 30.07 40.37
C ILE A 500 -26.71 29.84 39.59
N TYR A 501 -26.75 28.86 38.69
CA TYR A 501 -27.95 28.50 37.94
C TYR A 501 -29.08 28.06 38.86
N GLN A 502 -28.80 27.11 39.78
CA GLN A 502 -29.80 26.63 40.76
C GLN A 502 -30.33 27.77 41.64
N TRP A 503 -29.48 28.68 42.10
CA TRP A 503 -29.90 29.81 42.93
C TRP A 503 -30.68 30.86 42.14
N ARG A 504 -30.33 31.12 40.88
CA ARG A 504 -31.14 31.97 39.98
C ARG A 504 -32.55 31.42 39.78
N GLN A 505 -32.68 30.11 39.54
CA GLN A 505 -33.98 29.44 39.44
C GLN A 505 -34.79 29.56 40.74
N GLN A 506 -34.15 29.40 41.91
CA GLN A 506 -34.83 29.62 43.20
C GLN A 506 -35.26 31.08 43.43
N VAL A 507 -34.49 32.07 42.96
CA VAL A 507 -34.87 33.49 43.03
C VAL A 507 -36.08 33.77 42.14
N ALA A 508 -36.05 33.36 40.87
CA ALA A 508 -37.18 33.52 39.94
C ALA A 508 -38.45 32.87 40.51
N ARG A 509 -38.36 31.61 40.97
CA ARG A 509 -39.49 30.91 41.60
C ARG A 509 -40.07 31.65 42.81
N ARG A 510 -39.24 32.31 43.63
CA ARG A 510 -39.73 33.13 44.77
C ARG A 510 -40.43 34.42 44.31
N GLN A 511 -40.03 35.00 43.17
CA GLN A 511 -40.60 36.22 42.61
C GLN A 511 -41.91 35.96 41.86
N ASP A 512 -42.00 34.86 41.12
CA ASP A 512 -43.12 34.55 40.23
C ASP A 512 -44.27 33.76 40.90
N LEU A 513 -43.98 33.00 41.97
CA LEU A 513 -45.00 32.19 42.66
C LEU A 513 -46.22 33.02 43.18
N PRO A 514 -46.05 34.24 43.72
CA PRO A 514 -47.19 35.10 44.07
C PRO A 514 -48.06 35.50 42.88
N ILE A 515 -47.46 35.65 41.68
CA ILE A 515 -48.19 35.98 40.45
C ILE A 515 -49.06 34.80 40.03
N LEU A 516 -48.50 33.58 40.01
CA LEU A 516 -49.24 32.36 39.69
C LEU A 516 -50.34 32.06 40.71
N ALA A 517 -50.07 32.29 42.00
CA ALA A 517 -51.05 32.14 43.06
C ALA A 517 -52.21 33.15 42.93
N ARG A 518 -51.91 34.41 42.58
CA ARG A 518 -52.92 35.43 42.31
C ARG A 518 -53.76 35.08 41.08
N ALA A 519 -53.14 34.64 39.99
CA ALA A 519 -53.85 34.20 38.78
C ALA A 519 -54.85 33.08 39.10
N ARG A 520 -54.44 32.07 39.87
CA ARG A 520 -55.30 30.99 40.37
C ARG A 520 -56.47 31.48 41.22
N GLN A 521 -56.24 32.46 42.11
CA GLN A 521 -57.32 33.06 42.90
C GLN A 521 -58.35 33.78 42.03
N ILE A 522 -57.91 34.47 40.98
CA ILE A 522 -58.79 35.17 40.04
C ILE A 522 -59.58 34.17 39.18
N ALA A 523 -58.96 33.09 38.72
CA ALA A 523 -59.64 32.01 37.99
C ALA A 523 -60.70 31.30 38.84
N ASN A 524 -60.40 31.04 40.13
CA ASN A 524 -61.34 30.44 41.07
C ASN A 524 -62.55 31.35 41.39
N ALA A 525 -62.44 32.66 41.12
CA ALA A 525 -63.57 33.60 41.18
C ALA A 525 -64.37 33.67 39.85
N GLY A 526 -64.06 32.80 38.87
CA GLY A 526 -64.73 32.73 37.57
C GLY A 526 -64.24 33.73 36.51
N ASN A 527 -63.28 34.59 36.84
CA ASN A 527 -62.74 35.59 35.91
C ASN A 527 -61.51 35.05 35.16
N PHE A 528 -61.76 34.23 34.15
CA PHE A 528 -60.67 33.61 33.37
C PHE A 528 -59.84 34.62 32.57
N ASN A 529 -60.40 35.77 32.17
CA ASN A 529 -59.68 36.81 31.43
C ASN A 529 -58.55 37.43 32.25
N ASP A 530 -58.87 37.97 33.44
CA ASP A 530 -57.86 38.59 34.31
C ASP A 530 -56.89 37.55 34.89
N ALA A 531 -57.32 36.28 35.04
CA ALA A 531 -56.45 35.19 35.45
C ALA A 531 -55.39 34.88 34.39
N ILE A 532 -55.78 34.74 33.12
CA ILE A 532 -54.87 34.54 31.98
C ILE A 532 -53.90 35.73 31.87
N ALA A 533 -54.41 36.97 31.90
CA ALA A 533 -53.59 38.17 31.83
C ALA A 533 -52.63 38.33 33.04
N THR A 534 -52.97 37.76 34.20
CA THR A 534 -52.07 37.71 35.36
C THR A 534 -50.99 36.64 35.18
N ALA A 535 -51.35 35.42 34.75
CA ALA A 535 -50.38 34.34 34.54
C ALA A 535 -49.40 34.62 33.38
N GLN A 536 -49.83 35.36 32.34
CA GLN A 536 -48.98 35.80 31.23
C GLN A 536 -47.85 36.76 31.66
N GLN A 537 -47.87 37.30 32.88
CA GLN A 537 -46.78 38.12 33.42
C GLN A 537 -45.55 37.28 33.82
N ILE A 538 -45.69 35.95 33.89
CA ILE A 538 -44.61 35.02 34.22
C ILE A 538 -43.75 34.81 32.96
N PRO A 539 -42.46 35.19 32.96
CA PRO A 539 -41.63 35.15 31.76
C PRO A 539 -41.23 33.71 31.38
N SER A 540 -40.90 33.48 30.11
CA SER A 540 -40.43 32.18 29.61
C SER A 540 -39.08 31.71 30.18
N SER A 541 -38.37 32.58 30.89
CA SER A 541 -37.19 32.23 31.70
C SER A 541 -37.52 31.74 33.12
N SER A 542 -38.79 31.77 33.52
CA SER A 542 -39.24 31.35 34.85
C SER A 542 -39.36 29.83 34.95
N PRO A 543 -38.96 29.21 36.08
CA PRO A 543 -39.23 27.79 36.33
C PRO A 543 -40.71 27.50 36.63
N LEU A 544 -41.58 28.53 36.64
CA LEU A 544 -43.04 28.40 36.73
C LEU A 544 -43.74 28.61 35.38
N TYR A 545 -43.00 28.85 34.28
CA TYR A 545 -43.61 29.16 32.98
C TYR A 545 -44.50 28.03 32.46
N ASP A 546 -44.02 26.78 32.45
CA ASP A 546 -44.80 25.65 31.95
C ASP A 546 -46.05 25.40 32.83
N GLU A 547 -45.93 25.57 34.15
CA GLU A 547 -47.04 25.50 35.11
C GLU A 547 -48.07 26.61 34.83
N ALA A 548 -47.62 27.81 34.46
CA ALA A 548 -48.49 28.93 34.08
C ALA A 548 -49.17 28.71 32.72
N GLN A 549 -48.45 28.19 31.71
CA GLN A 549 -49.02 27.91 30.38
C GLN A 549 -50.08 26.81 30.43
N GLN A 550 -49.88 25.76 31.24
CA GLN A 550 -50.91 24.73 31.48
C GLN A 550 -52.19 25.32 32.08
N GLN A 551 -52.05 26.23 33.05
CA GLN A 551 -53.19 26.91 33.68
C GLN A 551 -53.89 27.88 32.70
N ILE A 552 -53.13 28.64 31.90
CA ILE A 552 -53.68 29.51 30.83
C ILE A 552 -54.47 28.69 29.82
N ALA A 553 -53.95 27.54 29.38
CA ALA A 553 -54.63 26.63 28.47
C ALA A 553 -55.96 26.13 29.06
N GLU A 554 -55.95 25.67 30.31
CA GLU A 554 -57.15 25.22 31.04
C GLU A 554 -58.22 26.32 31.13
N TRP A 555 -57.83 27.53 31.54
CA TRP A 555 -58.75 28.66 31.69
C TRP A 555 -59.29 29.15 30.34
N SER A 556 -58.49 29.13 29.28
CA SER A 556 -58.96 29.44 27.92
C SER A 556 -59.94 28.40 27.38
N GLY A 557 -59.83 27.14 27.83
CA GLY A 557 -60.81 26.08 27.57
C GLY A 557 -62.12 26.36 28.28
N ARG A 558 -62.09 26.56 29.60
CA ARG A 558 -63.27 26.87 30.44
C ARG A 558 -64.02 28.14 30.03
N MET A 559 -63.31 29.11 29.47
CA MET A 559 -63.86 30.33 28.87
C MET A 559 -64.62 30.00 27.59
N ARG A 560 -63.96 29.41 26.58
CA ARG A 560 -64.59 29.04 25.30
C ARG A 560 -65.78 28.09 25.47
N ASP A 561 -65.67 27.12 26.38
CA ASP A 561 -66.74 26.19 26.73
C ASP A 561 -67.97 26.90 27.32
N ARG A 562 -67.78 28.04 27.98
CA ARG A 562 -68.86 28.91 28.44
C ARG A 562 -69.39 29.77 27.30
N ASP A 563 -68.51 30.42 26.54
CA ASP A 563 -68.91 31.33 25.46
C ASP A 563 -69.77 30.60 24.41
N LEU A 564 -69.44 29.32 24.12
CA LEU A 564 -70.25 28.43 23.27
C LEU A 564 -71.62 28.05 23.88
N LEU A 565 -71.75 28.01 25.21
CA LEU A 565 -73.06 27.83 25.85
C LEU A 565 -73.89 29.11 25.79
N ASP A 566 -73.29 30.25 26.16
CA ASP A 566 -73.95 31.55 26.15
C ASP A 566 -74.42 31.88 24.70
N GLU A 567 -73.59 31.62 23.68
CA GLU A 567 -73.95 31.70 22.25
C GLU A 567 -75.08 30.72 21.86
N ALA A 568 -75.01 29.45 22.27
CA ALA A 568 -76.06 28.48 21.98
C ALA A 568 -77.42 28.88 22.57
N TYR A 569 -77.43 29.45 23.78
CA TYR A 569 -78.65 30.01 24.39
C TYR A 569 -79.18 31.23 23.63
N GLU A 570 -78.32 32.11 23.11
CA GLU A 570 -78.75 33.24 22.26
C GLU A 570 -79.35 32.77 20.93
N ILE A 571 -78.72 31.80 20.26
CA ILE A 571 -79.24 31.21 19.02
C ILE A 571 -80.62 30.56 19.26
N ALA A 572 -80.78 29.80 20.36
CA ALA A 572 -82.02 29.09 20.68
C ALA A 572 -83.24 30.03 20.89
N GLN A 573 -83.01 31.28 21.31
CA GLN A 573 -84.10 32.27 21.50
C GLN A 573 -84.86 32.59 20.21
N GLY A 574 -84.27 32.33 19.03
CA GLY A 574 -84.97 32.47 17.74
C GLY A 574 -86.16 31.51 17.56
N GLY A 575 -86.20 30.40 18.31
CA GLY A 575 -87.35 29.48 18.38
C GLY A 575 -87.71 28.72 17.09
N SER A 576 -87.06 29.00 15.96
CA SER A 576 -87.27 28.28 14.70
C SER A 576 -86.54 26.93 14.70
N PRO A 577 -87.01 25.94 13.91
CA PRO A 577 -86.32 24.66 13.74
C PRO A 577 -84.84 24.79 13.36
N GLU A 578 -84.53 25.72 12.48
CA GLU A 578 -83.18 25.99 11.96
C GLU A 578 -82.28 26.63 13.04
N ALA A 579 -82.85 27.51 13.87
CA ALA A 579 -82.16 28.10 15.01
C ALA A 579 -81.88 27.05 16.10
N ILE A 580 -82.85 26.20 16.43
CA ILE A 580 -82.70 25.16 17.45
C ILE A 580 -81.69 24.10 16.99
N GLU A 581 -81.69 23.71 15.71
CA GLU A 581 -80.64 22.87 15.09
C GLU A 581 -79.24 23.47 15.25
N ALA A 582 -79.08 24.77 15.01
CA ALA A 582 -77.81 25.48 15.17
C ALA A 582 -77.38 25.59 16.64
N ALA A 583 -78.30 25.85 17.57
CA ALA A 583 -78.04 25.89 19.01
C ALA A 583 -77.53 24.54 19.54
N ILE A 584 -78.18 23.43 19.15
CA ILE A 584 -77.73 22.06 19.49
C ILE A 584 -76.30 21.81 19.01
N ARG A 585 -75.98 22.19 17.76
CA ARG A 585 -74.63 22.02 17.20
C ARG A 585 -73.58 22.87 17.92
N THR A 586 -73.95 24.08 18.35
CA THR A 586 -73.06 25.01 19.07
C THR A 586 -72.75 24.49 20.48
N ALA A 587 -73.77 24.08 21.22
CA ALA A 587 -73.60 23.41 22.52
C ALA A 587 -72.84 22.07 22.41
N ASN A 588 -72.93 21.37 21.27
CA ASN A 588 -72.13 20.16 21.03
C ASN A 588 -70.62 20.45 20.84
N GLY A 589 -70.23 21.72 20.61
CA GLY A 589 -68.83 22.15 20.56
C GLY A 589 -68.14 22.26 21.93
N VAL A 590 -68.91 22.29 23.03
CA VAL A 590 -68.40 22.39 24.41
C VAL A 590 -67.63 21.11 24.78
N SER A 591 -66.42 21.25 25.35
CA SER A 591 -65.49 20.16 25.58
C SER A 591 -66.09 18.97 26.36
N SER A 592 -65.84 17.75 25.90
CA SER A 592 -66.36 16.49 26.50
C SER A 592 -65.92 16.23 27.94
N TYR A 593 -64.88 16.92 28.42
CA TYR A 593 -64.39 16.85 29.80
C TYR A 593 -64.43 18.22 30.51
N GLY A 594 -65.03 19.24 29.87
CA GLY A 594 -65.18 20.59 30.43
C GLY A 594 -66.26 20.65 31.52
N SER A 595 -66.12 21.57 32.47
CA SER A 595 -67.09 21.76 33.57
C SER A 595 -68.51 22.14 33.09
N TRP A 596 -68.64 22.56 31.84
CA TRP A 596 -69.88 22.97 31.20
C TRP A 596 -70.59 21.85 30.42
N ARG A 597 -69.93 20.70 30.20
CA ARG A 597 -70.46 19.59 29.37
C ARG A 597 -71.83 19.09 29.87
N GLY A 598 -72.01 18.92 31.17
CA GLY A 598 -73.27 18.46 31.76
C GLY A 598 -74.44 19.46 31.68
N GLU A 599 -74.16 20.74 31.41
CA GLU A 599 -75.17 21.74 31.08
C GLU A 599 -75.49 21.68 29.57
N ALA A 600 -74.45 21.63 28.73
CA ALA A 600 -74.55 21.45 27.29
C ALA A 600 -75.33 20.18 26.90
N ASP A 601 -75.09 19.06 27.58
CA ASP A 601 -75.82 17.80 27.37
C ASP A 601 -77.31 17.92 27.76
N ARG A 602 -77.66 18.80 28.70
CA ARG A 602 -79.05 19.05 29.08
C ARG A 602 -79.77 19.81 27.99
N VAL A 603 -79.24 20.97 27.58
CA VAL A 603 -79.87 21.79 26.53
C VAL A 603 -79.92 21.06 25.19
N ILE A 604 -78.92 20.23 24.85
CA ILE A 604 -78.96 19.38 23.65
C ILE A 604 -80.13 18.38 23.67
N ARG A 605 -80.43 17.75 24.81
CA ARG A 605 -81.61 16.88 24.95
C ARG A 605 -82.90 17.68 24.87
N ASP A 606 -82.99 18.77 25.63
CA ASP A 606 -84.21 19.59 25.75
C ASP A 606 -84.59 20.21 24.39
N TRP A 607 -83.62 20.75 23.66
CA TRP A 607 -83.77 21.29 22.30
C TRP A 607 -84.03 20.19 21.25
N GLY A 608 -83.41 19.02 21.37
CA GLY A 608 -83.71 17.86 20.52
C GLY A 608 -85.19 17.44 20.63
N TRP A 609 -85.72 17.41 21.85
CA TRP A 609 -87.15 17.18 22.08
C TRP A 609 -88.03 18.35 21.65
N GLN A 610 -87.56 19.60 21.76
CA GLN A 610 -88.27 20.77 21.23
C GLN A 610 -88.46 20.69 19.70
N LEU A 611 -87.46 20.22 18.95
CA LEU A 611 -87.59 19.97 17.51
C LEU A 611 -88.63 18.89 17.20
N VAL A 612 -88.63 17.75 17.91
CA VAL A 612 -89.65 16.70 17.76
C VAL A 612 -91.05 17.24 18.04
N ASN A 613 -91.23 18.03 19.09
CA ASN A 613 -92.50 18.66 19.43
C ASN A 613 -92.97 19.65 18.34
N LEU A 614 -92.06 20.44 17.75
CA LEU A 614 -92.37 21.35 16.64
C LEU A 614 -92.78 20.58 15.37
N ALA A 615 -92.11 19.46 15.06
CA ALA A 615 -92.50 18.58 13.96
C ALA A 615 -93.91 18.01 14.16
N GLN A 616 -94.18 17.42 15.33
CA GLN A 616 -95.50 16.86 15.67
C GLN A 616 -96.63 17.90 15.60
N GLN A 617 -96.36 19.17 15.95
CA GLN A 617 -97.35 20.24 15.81
C GLN A 617 -97.66 20.61 14.35
N GLN A 618 -96.70 20.47 13.43
CA GLN A 618 -96.94 20.72 12.00
C GLN A 618 -97.67 19.56 11.32
N ALA A 619 -97.42 18.31 11.73
CA ALA A 619 -97.85 17.10 11.03
C ALA A 619 -99.34 17.02 10.65
N PRO A 620 -100.31 17.43 11.51
CA PRO A 620 -101.74 17.41 11.14
C PRO A 620 -102.13 18.40 10.04
N SER A 621 -101.26 19.36 9.71
CA SER A 621 -101.52 20.44 8.74
C SER A 621 -100.59 20.41 7.52
N ASN A 622 -99.36 19.93 7.70
CA ASN A 622 -98.34 19.83 6.66
C ASN A 622 -97.31 18.74 7.06
N PRO A 623 -97.56 17.46 6.72
CA PRO A 623 -96.63 16.38 7.05
C PRO A 623 -95.26 16.52 6.36
N ASN A 624 -95.18 17.14 5.18
CA ASN A 624 -93.88 17.42 4.53
C ASN A 624 -93.00 18.35 5.38
N ARG A 625 -93.57 19.45 5.91
CA ARG A 625 -92.84 20.36 6.81
C ARG A 625 -92.59 19.72 8.18
N ALA A 626 -93.41 18.76 8.62
CA ALA A 626 -93.14 18.00 9.83
C ALA A 626 -91.91 17.07 9.68
N ILE A 627 -91.83 16.34 8.56
CA ILE A 627 -90.65 15.54 8.18
C ILE A 627 -89.40 16.44 8.16
N GLU A 628 -89.45 17.56 7.45
CA GLU A 628 -88.32 18.50 7.33
C GLU A 628 -87.85 19.08 8.68
N ILE A 629 -88.72 19.18 9.69
CA ILE A 629 -88.34 19.60 11.05
C ILE A 629 -87.77 18.43 11.86
N ALA A 630 -88.31 17.21 11.69
CA ALA A 630 -87.80 16.02 12.34
C ALA A 630 -86.41 15.59 11.80
N GLU A 631 -86.13 15.80 10.51
CA GLU A 631 -84.83 15.52 9.89
C GLU A 631 -83.69 16.39 10.46
N ARG A 632 -84.03 17.55 11.05
CA ARG A 632 -83.06 18.48 11.68
C ARG A 632 -82.59 18.03 13.05
N VAL A 633 -83.28 17.07 13.68
CA VAL A 633 -82.89 16.49 14.97
C VAL A 633 -81.54 15.76 14.81
N PRO A 634 -80.44 16.21 15.45
CA PRO A 634 -79.13 15.61 15.17
C PRO A 634 -79.00 14.19 15.74
N SER A 635 -78.26 13.33 15.04
CA SER A 635 -78.18 11.89 15.33
C SER A 635 -77.52 11.51 16.66
N TYR A 636 -76.84 12.44 17.33
CA TYR A 636 -76.29 12.29 18.67
C TYR A 636 -77.25 12.74 19.79
N THR A 637 -78.46 13.21 19.45
CA THR A 637 -79.48 13.57 20.43
C THR A 637 -80.41 12.39 20.74
N GLU A 638 -80.85 12.31 22.00
CA GLU A 638 -81.77 11.24 22.46
C GLU A 638 -83.09 11.22 21.69
N ALA A 639 -83.58 12.40 21.29
CA ALA A 639 -84.81 12.57 20.51
C ALA A 639 -84.74 12.02 19.08
N TYR A 640 -83.54 11.73 18.54
CA TYR A 640 -83.35 11.28 17.15
C TYR A 640 -84.08 9.98 16.83
N ALA A 641 -84.12 9.02 17.76
CA ALA A 641 -84.78 7.75 17.54
C ALA A 641 -86.30 7.90 17.32
N GLU A 642 -86.92 8.84 18.05
CA GLU A 642 -88.34 9.17 17.89
C GLU A 642 -88.59 10.04 16.65
N ALA A 643 -87.71 11.01 16.36
CA ALA A 643 -87.77 11.78 15.11
C ALA A 643 -87.77 10.86 13.88
N GLN A 644 -86.86 9.88 13.85
CA GLN A 644 -86.77 8.87 12.79
C GLN A 644 -87.98 7.92 12.75
N ARG A 645 -88.65 7.67 13.89
CA ARG A 645 -89.91 6.91 13.93
C ARG A 645 -91.05 7.68 13.27
N LEU A 646 -91.17 8.97 13.60
CA LEU A 646 -92.19 9.89 13.08
C LEU A 646 -92.02 10.16 11.58
N ILE A 647 -90.78 10.34 11.09
CA ILE A 647 -90.51 10.50 9.65
C ILE A 647 -91.07 9.33 8.85
N ARG A 648 -90.79 8.08 9.27
CA ARG A 648 -91.33 6.88 8.61
C ARG A 648 -92.85 6.77 8.71
N GLU A 649 -93.44 7.23 9.82
CA GLU A 649 -94.89 7.23 10.02
C GLU A 649 -95.60 8.22 9.09
N TRP A 650 -95.02 9.40 8.85
CA TRP A 650 -95.58 10.43 7.97
C TRP A 650 -95.29 10.19 6.49
N ASP A 651 -94.10 9.68 6.14
CA ASP A 651 -93.78 9.28 4.76
C ASP A 651 -94.69 8.12 4.31
N GLY A 652 -94.93 7.11 5.16
CA GLY A 652 -95.87 6.02 4.85
C GLY A 652 -97.34 6.45 4.74
N GLN A 653 -97.70 7.64 5.24
CA GLN A 653 -99.03 8.26 5.02
C GLN A 653 -99.09 9.08 3.72
N LEU A 654 -97.95 9.61 3.26
CA LEU A 654 -97.82 10.35 2.00
C LEU A 654 -97.65 9.41 0.80
N ASN A 655 -96.94 8.30 1.00
CA ASN A 655 -96.61 7.28 0.00
C ASN A 655 -97.09 5.88 0.47
N PRO A 656 -98.40 5.57 0.43
CA PRO A 656 -98.89 4.26 0.81
C PRO A 656 -98.36 3.15 -0.12
N PRO A 657 -97.89 2.01 0.40
CA PRO A 657 -97.37 0.91 -0.44
C PRO A 657 -98.49 0.24 -1.25
N GLU A 658 -98.20 -0.09 -2.51
CA GLU A 658 -99.13 -0.80 -3.39
C GLU A 658 -99.40 -2.24 -2.89
N PRO A 659 -100.62 -2.80 -3.11
CA PRO A 659 -100.93 -4.16 -2.68
C PRO A 659 -100.07 -5.22 -3.40
N PRO A 660 -99.52 -6.22 -2.70
CA PRO A 660 -98.63 -7.21 -3.30
C PRO A 660 -99.37 -8.15 -4.27
N GLU A 661 -98.84 -8.27 -5.49
CA GLU A 661 -99.32 -9.20 -6.52
C GLU A 661 -98.89 -10.64 -6.21
N SER A 662 -99.79 -11.61 -6.45
CA SER A 662 -99.61 -13.00 -6.03
C SER A 662 -98.93 -13.87 -7.09
N ILE A 663 -97.82 -14.53 -6.73
CA ILE A 663 -97.17 -15.56 -7.56
C ILE A 663 -96.99 -16.84 -6.72
N GLU A 664 -97.58 -17.94 -7.21
CA GLU A 664 -97.45 -19.29 -6.62
C GLU A 664 -96.17 -20.01 -7.10
N PRO A 665 -95.67 -21.04 -6.37
CA PRO A 665 -94.35 -21.60 -6.57
C PRO A 665 -94.27 -22.62 -7.72
N ASN A 666 -93.08 -22.70 -8.34
CA ASN A 666 -92.70 -23.82 -9.20
C ASN A 666 -91.63 -24.70 -8.50
N PRO A 667 -91.88 -25.99 -8.25
CA PRO A 667 -90.91 -26.91 -7.66
C PRO A 667 -89.97 -27.55 -8.72
N GLU A 668 -89.10 -28.45 -8.25
CA GLU A 668 -88.23 -29.34 -9.04
C GLU A 668 -87.07 -28.68 -9.84
N GLU A 669 -85.97 -28.40 -9.14
CA GLU A 669 -84.74 -29.14 -9.44
C GLU A 669 -83.94 -29.37 -8.13
N ASP A 670 -83.79 -30.63 -7.74
CA ASP A 670 -83.04 -31.09 -6.55
C ASP A 670 -81.72 -31.75 -6.97
N VAL A 671 -80.88 -32.06 -5.98
CA VAL A 671 -79.73 -32.99 -5.97
C VAL A 671 -78.34 -32.34 -5.91
N MET A 672 -77.60 -32.73 -4.85
CA MET A 672 -76.18 -32.47 -4.54
C MET A 672 -75.75 -31.04 -4.17
N ARG A 673 -75.78 -30.75 -2.86
CA ARG A 673 -74.56 -30.82 -2.02
C ARG A 673 -74.85 -30.79 -0.52
N GLU A 674 -74.92 -31.97 0.08
CA GLU A 674 -74.85 -32.18 1.53
C GLU A 674 -73.41 -32.56 1.91
N TRP A 675 -72.70 -31.74 2.69
CA TRP A 675 -71.55 -32.14 3.53
C TRP A 675 -71.15 -31.00 4.49
N GLN A 676 -71.28 -31.27 5.81
CA GLN A 676 -70.63 -30.61 6.96
C GLN A 676 -70.92 -29.13 7.30
N ALA A 677 -71.00 -28.89 8.61
CA ALA A 677 -71.20 -27.58 9.27
C ALA A 677 -70.01 -27.24 10.19
N PRO A 678 -69.81 -25.96 10.56
CA PRO A 678 -68.93 -25.57 11.66
C PRO A 678 -69.66 -25.63 13.02
N ILE A 679 -68.93 -25.97 14.08
CA ILE A 679 -69.36 -25.92 15.50
C ILE A 679 -68.34 -25.07 16.29
N ASP A 680 -68.79 -24.50 17.40
CA ASP A 680 -68.05 -23.59 18.29
C ASP A 680 -66.83 -24.20 19.00
N ASP A 681 -65.75 -23.40 19.15
CA ASP A 681 -64.63 -23.48 20.12
C ASP A 681 -63.69 -22.29 19.83
N LEU A 682 -62.97 -21.60 20.74
CA LEU A 682 -62.82 -21.56 22.21
C LEU A 682 -62.72 -20.04 22.62
N GLY A 683 -62.74 -19.60 23.88
CA GLY A 683 -62.66 -20.31 25.17
C GLY A 683 -61.31 -20.06 25.90
N THR A 684 -61.19 -18.92 26.61
CA THR A 684 -59.94 -18.50 27.29
C THR A 684 -59.94 -18.90 28.78
N ILE A 685 -58.98 -19.72 29.23
CA ILE A 685 -58.60 -19.87 30.66
C ILE A 685 -57.06 -20.03 30.79
N ASP A 686 -56.56 -19.52 31.90
CA ASP A 686 -55.18 -19.26 32.34
C ASP A 686 -54.30 -20.47 32.77
N ASP A 687 -52.98 -20.27 32.55
CA ASP A 687 -51.85 -20.42 33.51
C ASP A 687 -51.13 -21.78 33.79
N LEU A 688 -49.89 -21.62 34.30
CA LEU A 688 -48.91 -22.54 34.91
C LEU A 688 -48.04 -23.42 33.97
N GLY A 689 -46.72 -23.13 33.93
CA GLY A 689 -45.73 -24.05 33.33
C GLY A 689 -44.35 -23.47 32.99
N THR A 690 -43.56 -23.00 33.96
CA THR A 690 -42.13 -22.69 33.75
C THR A 690 -41.28 -23.93 33.43
N ILE A 691 -40.25 -23.81 32.56
CA ILE A 691 -38.88 -24.35 32.77
C ILE A 691 -37.89 -23.94 31.63
N GLU A 692 -36.62 -23.76 32.01
CA GLU A 692 -35.33 -23.79 31.25
C GLU A 692 -35.29 -23.48 29.73
N THR A 693 -34.68 -22.38 29.26
CA THR A 693 -33.24 -22.03 29.08
C THR A 693 -32.53 -22.60 27.84
N GLN A 694 -31.44 -21.91 27.44
CA GLN A 694 -30.53 -22.14 26.30
C GLN A 694 -31.07 -21.63 24.93
N SER A 695 -30.52 -20.61 24.27
CA SER A 695 -29.13 -20.28 23.89
C SER A 695 -28.73 -20.85 22.52
N ILE A 696 -28.49 -19.98 21.53
CA ILE A 696 -27.21 -19.87 20.79
C ILE A 696 -27.22 -18.68 19.80
N ASN A 697 -26.01 -18.15 19.61
CA ASN A 697 -25.56 -16.99 18.83
C ASN A 697 -26.06 -16.76 17.39
N SER A 698 -25.66 -15.58 16.90
CA SER A 698 -25.25 -15.22 15.52
C SER A 698 -26.31 -14.60 14.60
N VAL A 699 -26.00 -13.68 13.67
CA VAL A 699 -25.05 -12.54 13.54
C VAL A 699 -25.09 -12.13 12.06
N HIS A 700 -25.45 -10.87 11.76
CA HIS A 700 -25.00 -9.98 10.66
C HIS A 700 -25.78 -8.65 10.84
N GLN A 701 -25.17 -7.47 10.85
CA GLN A 701 -24.63 -6.68 9.71
C GLN A 701 -25.70 -6.41 8.61
N ARG A 702 -25.86 -5.19 8.07
CA ARG A 702 -24.95 -4.02 8.10
C ARG A 702 -25.67 -2.67 7.84
N SER A 703 -25.10 -1.59 8.40
CA SER A 703 -25.01 -0.20 7.89
C SER A 703 -26.08 0.40 6.96
N VAL A 704 -26.59 1.58 7.36
CA VAL A 704 -26.58 2.78 6.49
C VAL A 704 -26.01 3.95 7.32
N ASP A 705 -25.15 4.76 6.71
CA ASP A 705 -24.53 5.96 7.28
C ASP A 705 -25.03 7.21 6.54
N ARG A 706 -25.29 8.32 7.27
CA ARG A 706 -25.47 9.66 6.68
C ARG A 706 -25.34 10.80 7.71
N SER A 707 -24.10 11.15 7.98
CA SER A 707 -23.57 12.53 7.97
C SER A 707 -24.52 13.73 8.23
N ARG A 708 -24.12 14.58 9.20
CA ARG A 708 -24.12 16.04 8.99
C ARG A 708 -23.04 16.73 9.81
N SER A 709 -22.39 17.71 9.18
CA SER A 709 -21.26 18.47 9.71
C SER A 709 -21.67 19.80 10.33
N ARG A 710 -21.02 20.17 11.42
CA ARG A 710 -20.51 21.54 11.67
C ARG A 710 -19.35 21.51 12.65
#